data_AF-A0A484B448-F1
#
_entry.id   AF-A0A484B448-F1
#
_cell.length_a   1.000
_cell.length_b   1.000
_cell.length_c   1.000
_cell.angle_alpha   90.00
_cell.angle_beta   90.00
_cell.angle_gamma   90.00
#
_symmetry.space_group_name_H-M   'P 1'
#
loop_
_entity.id
_entity.type
_entity.pdbx_description
1 polymer ?
#
loop_
_entity_poly.entity_id
_entity_poly.type
_entity_poly.pdbx_seq_one_letter_code
_entity_poly.pdbx_strand_id
1 'polypeptide(L)'
;TYQIFFVMLKSANSPRPASWILEKSIDGITYEPWQYFGLSDADCKRRYNLPGRNGKYIFKNDTEVICSTQYSKPLPLENGELHVSLLKNRPGAQEQTPELMRFITARFMRIRLQGMHSTANLDNSVDWLLDSQSLEKRSFYSLKQLRVSARLDCHGHANRTQDVDAGNAYSLLQCACQHNTCGLQCDECCPLFQDRAWSPGGECEICQCNGHAQSCSYDAFLERGICQECGNHTAGNECEFCAGGFYRELGAAPTEPCLPCACNPQRSTGSCAPVGGACHCLEGFQGPHCEECAPNHYGDDCRRCECDSRGTVPGSACAGSCQCKGHVQGDTCSECAVGYFDLSEQKAEGCSRCWCSHVSETCHSAKLQTLAFETLNDWRLTDIQRAQAIAVAVDAETKRLIFGNELDEVEAIYWQAPAGYLGNRLTSYGARLQLQLSWVVMRGDTSGKPTTGPNVILWGKNGLKIAYADESYEGLELALNVPLTEQGWYHVPPAVKDIKTRLRRTEGGDYHGEAVTRAQFLSVLVSLDALLIRAAYHTDQVETSLEHAVIYSGGLELGGQATSQVEQCVCPAGYTGLSCESCAFGYKRIYENTTDHRLLGKCIPCPCNGHSNSCDLQSGNCGDCMHNTYGERCERCQLGFYGNPLQGTPHDCKRCACPLPEDSNNFSPSCQLKSYNYMDLNPQFELIEHAEYICTQCPEGYTGDHCQVCDDGYYGNPLELGNSCRRCECDGGPCNITNGACITCHGNTEGWHCERCKRGYWGDPAVGCEPCHCYAEGSESGLCDSTDGQCLCRPRFAGQKCNECDVGYAHVERQCVPCNCDALGAAVLGNCNATTGQCICKVGVMGVKCSECLDGYFGMNVNAEQLEDLAALRLAENDGDWELINENDETVACEVWQPLGSSG
;
A
#
# COMPACT_ATOMS: atom_id res chain seq x y z
N THR A 1 -62.45 39.12 -28.36
CA THR A 1 -61.53 40.24 -28.03
C THR A 1 -62.05 41.55 -28.63
N TYR A 2 -61.55 42.72 -28.19
CA TYR A 2 -61.96 44.02 -28.73
C TYR A 2 -60.81 44.74 -29.42
N GLN A 3 -61.11 45.55 -30.44
CA GLN A 3 -60.18 46.49 -31.07
C GLN A 3 -60.42 47.90 -30.50
N ILE A 4 -59.44 48.50 -29.80
CA ILE A 4 -59.55 49.76 -29.03
C ILE A 4 -58.90 50.95 -29.76
N PHE A 5 -59.62 52.06 -29.91
CA PHE A 5 -59.17 53.18 -30.76
C PHE A 5 -58.67 54.43 -30.01
N PHE A 6 -59.25 54.77 -28.85
CA PHE A 6 -59.03 56.06 -28.17
C PHE A 6 -59.26 55.98 -26.65
N VAL A 7 -58.45 56.72 -25.85
CA VAL A 7 -58.52 56.79 -24.37
C VAL A 7 -58.35 58.23 -23.85
N MET A 8 -59.19 58.66 -22.88
CA MET A 8 -59.10 60.00 -22.25
C MET A 8 -59.24 59.93 -20.72
N LEU A 9 -58.42 60.73 -20.00
CA LEU A 9 -58.42 60.88 -18.54
C LEU A 9 -58.48 62.34 -18.07
N LYS A 10 -59.13 62.58 -16.92
CA LYS A 10 -59.21 63.91 -16.28
C LYS A 10 -58.94 63.83 -14.78
N SER A 11 -57.99 64.62 -14.25
CA SER A 11 -57.71 64.73 -12.81
C SER A 11 -58.76 65.58 -12.07
N ALA A 12 -58.89 65.42 -10.76
CA ALA A 12 -59.78 66.21 -9.91
C ALA A 12 -58.98 67.23 -9.09
N ASN A 13 -59.06 67.22 -7.76
CA ASN A 13 -58.32 68.10 -6.83
C ASN A 13 -56.86 67.68 -6.58
N SER A 14 -56.17 67.19 -7.61
CA SER A 14 -54.75 66.85 -7.57
C SER A 14 -54.09 67.15 -8.92
N PRO A 15 -52.77 67.45 -8.92
CA PRO A 15 -52.03 67.64 -10.15
C PRO A 15 -52.03 66.35 -10.96
N ARG A 16 -51.79 66.48 -12.26
CA ARG A 16 -51.64 65.30 -13.13
C ARG A 16 -50.49 64.42 -12.63
N PRO A 17 -50.58 63.09 -12.84
CA PRO A 17 -49.50 62.20 -12.50
C PRO A 17 -48.20 62.62 -13.21
N ALA A 18 -47.13 62.79 -12.46
CA ALA A 18 -45.83 63.18 -12.99
C ALA A 18 -45.27 62.09 -13.91
N SER A 19 -45.44 60.82 -13.53
CA SER A 19 -45.02 59.68 -14.37
C SER A 19 -46.09 58.60 -14.32
N TRP A 20 -46.50 58.06 -15.47
CA TRP A 20 -47.55 57.04 -15.58
C TRP A 20 -47.47 56.25 -16.89
N ILE A 21 -48.25 55.17 -17.02
CA ILE A 21 -48.21 54.26 -18.17
C ILE A 21 -49.64 53.88 -18.58
N LEU A 22 -49.89 53.82 -19.88
CA LEU A 22 -51.08 53.21 -20.47
C LEU A 22 -50.70 51.85 -21.05
N GLU A 23 -51.35 50.79 -20.58
CA GLU A 23 -51.01 49.41 -20.88
C GLU A 23 -52.23 48.62 -21.39
N LYS A 24 -51.99 47.64 -22.26
CA LYS A 24 -52.97 46.71 -22.81
C LYS A 24 -52.66 45.28 -22.41
N SER A 25 -53.67 44.43 -22.46
CA SER A 25 -53.50 43.01 -22.22
C SER A 25 -54.61 42.20 -22.89
N ILE A 26 -54.29 40.99 -23.33
CA ILE A 26 -55.27 40.02 -23.86
C ILE A 26 -55.66 39.02 -22.76
N ASP A 27 -54.73 38.66 -21.90
CA ASP A 27 -54.88 37.67 -20.83
C ASP A 27 -55.32 38.28 -19.48
N GLY A 28 -55.14 39.58 -19.29
CA GLY A 28 -55.37 40.29 -18.03
C GLY A 28 -54.23 40.15 -17.02
N ILE A 29 -53.10 39.56 -17.42
CA ILE A 29 -51.95 39.27 -16.56
C ILE A 29 -50.71 40.00 -17.10
N THR A 30 -50.35 39.73 -18.35
CA THR A 30 -49.25 40.40 -19.04
C THR A 30 -49.76 41.70 -19.64
N TYR A 31 -49.25 42.80 -19.11
CA TYR A 31 -49.58 44.13 -19.58
C TYR A 31 -48.42 44.68 -20.39
N GLU A 32 -48.70 44.92 -21.67
CA GLU A 32 -47.78 45.58 -22.58
C GLU A 32 -48.11 47.07 -22.64
N PRO A 33 -47.10 47.96 -22.64
CA PRO A 33 -47.34 49.39 -22.75
C PRO A 33 -47.90 49.73 -24.14
N TRP A 34 -49.02 50.43 -24.19
CA TRP A 34 -49.35 51.23 -25.37
C TRP A 34 -48.48 52.48 -25.42
N GLN A 35 -48.25 53.14 -24.27
CA GLN A 35 -47.46 54.37 -24.18
C GLN A 35 -47.01 54.68 -22.75
N TYR A 36 -45.80 55.25 -22.60
CA TYR A 36 -45.24 55.73 -21.33
C TYR A 36 -45.34 57.26 -21.20
N PHE A 37 -45.39 57.76 -19.96
CA PHE A 37 -45.40 59.18 -19.64
C PHE A 37 -44.47 59.48 -18.46
N GLY A 38 -43.68 60.55 -18.55
CA GLY A 38 -42.67 60.92 -17.54
C GLY A 38 -42.50 62.42 -17.35
N LEU A 39 -42.01 62.82 -16.17
CA LEU A 39 -41.93 64.23 -15.74
C LEU A 39 -41.03 65.08 -16.64
N SER A 40 -39.90 64.50 -17.05
CA SER A 40 -38.89 65.14 -17.88
C SER A 40 -38.22 64.09 -18.76
N ASP A 41 -37.41 64.55 -19.73
CA ASP A 41 -36.60 63.65 -20.57
C ASP A 41 -35.69 62.76 -19.71
N ALA A 42 -35.09 63.32 -18.66
CA ALA A 42 -34.29 62.58 -17.69
C ALA A 42 -35.12 61.53 -16.92
N ASP A 43 -36.37 61.83 -16.56
CA ASP A 43 -37.24 60.87 -15.87
C ASP A 43 -37.69 59.73 -16.80
N CYS A 44 -38.03 60.03 -18.06
CA CYS A 44 -38.32 59.02 -19.08
C CYS A 44 -37.11 58.09 -19.29
N LYS A 45 -35.91 58.65 -19.38
CA LYS A 45 -34.67 57.88 -19.56
C LYS A 45 -34.34 57.06 -18.32
N ARG A 46 -34.54 57.62 -17.13
CA ARG A 46 -34.27 56.91 -15.87
C ARG A 46 -35.26 55.77 -15.59
N ARG A 47 -36.56 55.97 -15.85
CA ARG A 47 -37.60 54.98 -15.50
C ARG A 47 -37.84 53.94 -16.58
N TYR A 48 -37.83 54.36 -17.84
CA TYR A 48 -38.23 53.51 -18.96
C TYR A 48 -37.12 53.31 -19.98
N ASN A 49 -35.94 53.90 -19.74
CA ASN A 49 -34.82 53.89 -20.68
C ASN A 49 -35.19 54.41 -22.08
N LEU A 50 -36.16 55.33 -22.15
CA LEU A 50 -36.62 55.95 -23.39
C LEU A 50 -36.37 57.47 -23.36
N PRO A 51 -36.02 58.09 -24.49
CA PRO A 51 -35.98 59.54 -24.58
C PRO A 51 -37.40 60.11 -24.48
N GLY A 52 -37.56 61.19 -23.74
CA GLY A 52 -38.78 61.97 -23.66
C GLY A 52 -39.11 62.61 -25.01
N ARG A 53 -40.28 62.27 -25.55
CA ARG A 53 -40.85 62.83 -26.77
C ARG A 53 -41.94 63.84 -26.43
N ASN A 54 -42.09 64.86 -27.28
CA ASN A 54 -43.18 65.82 -27.19
C ASN A 54 -44.39 65.36 -28.03
N GLY A 55 -45.52 66.05 -27.91
CA GLY A 55 -46.77 65.71 -28.60
C GLY A 55 -46.79 65.80 -30.12
N LYS A 56 -45.67 66.15 -30.78
CA LYS A 56 -45.58 66.26 -32.25
C LYS A 56 -44.86 65.07 -32.91
N TYR A 57 -44.57 64.01 -32.16
CA TYR A 57 -43.88 62.84 -32.69
C TYR A 57 -44.73 62.04 -33.71
N ILE A 58 -44.10 61.58 -34.79
CA ILE A 58 -44.67 60.66 -35.79
C ILE A 58 -44.06 59.29 -35.56
N PHE A 59 -44.89 58.26 -35.47
CA PHE A 59 -44.44 56.89 -35.20
C PHE A 59 -43.76 56.30 -36.43
N LYS A 60 -42.67 55.57 -36.22
CA LYS A 60 -41.91 54.85 -37.25
C LYS A 60 -42.66 53.63 -37.77
N ASN A 61 -43.40 52.94 -36.90
CA ASN A 61 -44.22 51.79 -37.23
C ASN A 61 -45.47 51.71 -36.35
N ASP A 62 -46.42 50.85 -36.72
CA ASP A 62 -47.72 50.75 -36.04
C ASP A 62 -47.63 50.21 -34.60
N THR A 63 -46.52 49.57 -34.23
CA THR A 63 -46.32 48.96 -32.90
C THR A 63 -45.41 49.77 -31.97
N GLU A 64 -44.83 50.87 -32.43
CA GLU A 64 -43.83 51.63 -31.66
C GLU A 64 -44.44 52.23 -30.38
N VAL A 65 -43.72 52.08 -29.26
CA VAL A 65 -44.07 52.61 -27.93
C VAL A 65 -43.07 53.70 -27.53
N ILE A 66 -43.58 54.86 -27.08
CA ILE A 66 -42.76 56.04 -26.74
C ILE A 66 -43.00 56.51 -25.29
N CYS A 67 -42.05 57.28 -24.73
CA CYS A 67 -42.26 58.06 -23.51
C CYS A 67 -42.60 59.51 -23.82
N SER A 68 -43.79 59.98 -23.44
CA SER A 68 -44.23 61.36 -23.66
C SER A 68 -44.08 62.22 -22.40
N THR A 69 -43.51 63.42 -22.54
CA THR A 69 -43.39 64.41 -21.44
C THR A 69 -44.50 65.48 -21.48
N GLN A 70 -45.44 65.37 -22.42
CA GLN A 70 -46.44 66.42 -22.68
C GLN A 70 -47.43 66.65 -21.52
N TYR A 71 -47.81 65.58 -20.82
CA TYR A 71 -48.93 65.61 -19.85
C TYR A 71 -48.50 65.44 -18.39
N SER A 72 -47.21 65.67 -18.11
CA SER A 72 -46.58 65.37 -16.82
C SER A 72 -46.11 66.59 -16.02
N LYS A 73 -46.45 67.81 -16.47
CA LYS A 73 -46.18 69.05 -15.72
C LYS A 73 -47.20 69.24 -14.58
N PRO A 74 -46.77 69.78 -13.41
CA PRO A 74 -47.61 69.88 -12.21
C PRO A 74 -48.78 70.85 -12.36
N LEU A 75 -48.64 71.87 -13.21
CA LEU A 75 -49.72 72.81 -13.50
C LEU A 75 -50.63 72.25 -14.62
N PRO A 76 -51.96 72.41 -14.50
CA PRO A 76 -52.70 72.95 -13.35
C PRO A 76 -52.75 71.96 -12.17
N LEU A 77 -52.78 72.48 -10.94
CA LEU A 77 -52.83 71.66 -9.71
C LEU A 77 -54.18 70.94 -9.52
N GLU A 78 -55.22 71.31 -10.27
CA GLU A 78 -56.52 70.65 -10.29
C GLU A 78 -57.08 70.60 -11.72
N ASN A 79 -57.95 69.62 -12.01
CA ASN A 79 -58.69 69.47 -13.27
C ASN A 79 -57.85 69.32 -14.55
N GLY A 80 -56.66 68.75 -14.47
CA GLY A 80 -55.80 68.51 -15.63
C GLY A 80 -56.28 67.35 -16.51
N GLU A 81 -56.31 67.53 -17.83
CA GLU A 81 -56.74 66.51 -18.80
C GLU A 81 -55.57 65.85 -19.55
N LEU A 82 -55.75 64.57 -19.90
CA LEU A 82 -54.84 63.74 -20.67
C LEU A 82 -55.61 63.01 -21.78
N HIS A 83 -55.15 63.12 -23.02
CA HIS A 83 -55.81 62.55 -24.21
C HIS A 83 -54.83 61.67 -24.98
N VAL A 84 -55.19 60.41 -25.26
CA VAL A 84 -54.33 59.41 -25.94
C VAL A 84 -55.09 58.74 -27.07
N SER A 85 -54.58 58.85 -28.30
CA SER A 85 -55.11 58.16 -29.49
C SER A 85 -54.12 57.11 -29.96
N LEU A 86 -54.60 55.87 -30.17
CA LEU A 86 -53.75 54.76 -30.58
C LEU A 86 -53.54 54.70 -32.10
N LEU A 87 -54.39 55.38 -32.88
CA LEU A 87 -54.29 55.45 -34.34
C LEU A 87 -53.53 56.69 -34.84
N LYS A 88 -53.55 57.79 -34.08
CA LYS A 88 -53.04 59.09 -34.55
C LYS A 88 -51.53 59.03 -34.80
N ASN A 89 -51.10 59.55 -35.95
CA ASN A 89 -49.70 59.61 -36.42
C ASN A 89 -49.03 58.23 -36.65
N ARG A 90 -49.81 57.13 -36.76
CA ARG A 90 -49.30 55.81 -37.14
C ARG A 90 -49.51 55.51 -38.63
N PRO A 91 -48.57 54.84 -39.33
CA PRO A 91 -48.66 54.59 -40.77
C PRO A 91 -49.89 53.81 -41.25
N GLY A 92 -50.26 52.72 -40.57
CA GLY A 92 -51.33 51.79 -41.00
C GLY A 92 -52.75 52.26 -40.67
N ALA A 93 -52.91 53.46 -40.11
CA ALA A 93 -54.20 53.96 -39.66
C ALA A 93 -55.26 54.07 -40.79
N GLN A 94 -54.82 54.24 -42.04
CA GLN A 94 -55.70 54.35 -43.21
C GLN A 94 -56.08 52.98 -43.81
N GLU A 95 -55.17 51.99 -43.80
CA GLU A 95 -55.33 50.70 -44.50
C GLU A 95 -55.77 49.54 -43.59
N GLN A 96 -55.78 49.71 -42.26
CA GLN A 96 -56.14 48.66 -41.30
C GLN A 96 -55.32 47.37 -41.47
N THR A 97 -54.00 47.52 -41.54
CA THR A 97 -53.05 46.41 -41.66
C THR A 97 -53.22 45.39 -40.52
N PRO A 98 -53.02 44.07 -40.75
CA PRO A 98 -53.15 43.04 -39.72
C PRO A 98 -52.31 43.34 -38.47
N GLU A 99 -51.13 43.95 -38.65
CA GLU A 99 -50.24 44.35 -37.57
C GLU A 99 -50.86 45.44 -36.69
N LEU A 100 -51.43 46.50 -37.29
CA LEU A 100 -52.11 47.55 -36.55
C LEU A 100 -53.35 47.02 -35.85
N MET A 101 -54.14 46.18 -36.53
CA MET A 101 -55.35 45.58 -35.97
C MET A 101 -55.02 44.74 -34.75
N ARG A 102 -53.93 43.95 -34.79
CA ARG A 102 -53.43 43.22 -33.63
C ARG A 102 -52.86 44.14 -32.55
N PHE A 103 -52.23 45.26 -32.91
CA PHE A 103 -51.69 46.22 -31.95
C PHE A 103 -52.77 46.92 -31.11
N ILE A 104 -53.90 47.28 -31.74
CA ILE A 104 -55.04 47.90 -31.03
C ILE A 104 -55.97 46.88 -30.37
N THR A 105 -55.81 45.59 -30.68
CA THR A 105 -56.60 44.53 -30.05
C THR A 105 -56.19 44.33 -28.60
N ALA A 106 -57.17 44.37 -27.71
CA ALA A 106 -57.01 44.10 -26.28
C ALA A 106 -58.30 43.58 -25.68
N ARG A 107 -58.17 42.84 -24.57
CA ARG A 107 -59.28 42.44 -23.70
C ARG A 107 -59.34 43.29 -22.44
N PHE A 108 -58.17 43.69 -21.93
CA PHE A 108 -58.01 44.51 -20.74
C PHE A 108 -57.14 45.72 -21.01
N MET A 109 -57.46 46.84 -20.37
CA MET A 109 -56.67 48.08 -20.38
C MET A 109 -56.33 48.46 -18.94
N ARG A 110 -55.08 48.89 -18.70
CA ARG A 110 -54.59 49.34 -17.39
C ARG A 110 -53.92 50.69 -17.48
N ILE A 111 -54.11 51.50 -16.45
CA ILE A 111 -53.50 52.82 -16.31
C ILE A 111 -52.73 52.83 -14.99
N ARG A 112 -51.39 52.93 -15.07
CA ARG A 112 -50.50 52.80 -13.91
C ARG A 112 -49.85 54.13 -13.56
N LEU A 113 -50.21 54.70 -12.42
CA LEU A 113 -49.65 55.97 -11.91
C LEU A 113 -48.42 55.68 -11.05
N GLN A 114 -47.27 56.30 -11.37
CA GLN A 114 -45.97 55.94 -10.76
C GLN A 114 -45.24 57.10 -10.07
N GLY A 115 -45.51 58.35 -10.44
CA GLY A 115 -44.80 59.52 -9.91
C GLY A 115 -45.75 60.64 -9.53
N MET A 116 -45.59 61.17 -8.32
CA MET A 116 -46.28 62.35 -7.80
C MET A 116 -45.30 63.53 -7.69
N HIS A 117 -45.82 64.75 -7.61
CA HIS A 117 -45.00 65.94 -7.34
C HIS A 117 -44.87 66.14 -5.82
N SER A 118 -43.64 66.24 -5.27
CA SER A 118 -43.38 66.41 -3.83
C SER A 118 -43.45 67.88 -3.38
N THR A 119 -44.02 68.13 -2.20
CA THR A 119 -44.22 69.47 -1.59
C THR A 119 -42.99 70.03 -0.86
N ALA A 120 -41.95 69.23 -0.60
CA ALA A 120 -40.80 69.60 0.23
C ALA A 120 -39.83 70.63 -0.40
N ASN A 121 -39.98 70.96 -1.68
CA ASN A 121 -39.15 71.95 -2.39
C ASN A 121 -39.90 73.25 -2.70
N LEU A 122 -41.04 73.50 -2.03
CA LEU A 122 -41.85 74.70 -2.25
C LEU A 122 -41.89 75.71 -1.08
N ASP A 123 -41.37 75.43 0.12
CA ASP A 123 -41.31 76.42 1.23
C ASP A 123 -40.13 76.20 2.21
N ASN A 124 -39.21 77.18 2.29
CA ASN A 124 -37.96 77.17 3.07
C ASN A 124 -38.12 77.75 4.50
N SER A 125 -39.08 77.28 5.32
CA SER A 125 -39.13 77.71 6.72
C SER A 125 -39.73 76.67 7.68
N VAL A 126 -39.03 76.46 8.80
CA VAL A 126 -39.39 75.70 10.00
C VAL A 126 -39.30 74.17 9.90
N ASP A 127 -38.06 73.69 9.81
CA ASP A 127 -37.63 72.28 9.88
C ASP A 127 -37.80 71.60 11.26
N TRP A 128 -38.43 72.27 12.24
CA TRP A 128 -38.50 71.76 13.61
C TRP A 128 -39.91 71.69 14.20
N LEU A 129 -40.97 71.85 13.38
CA LEU A 129 -42.35 71.84 13.91
C LEU A 129 -43.39 71.02 13.13
N LEU A 130 -43.04 70.34 12.04
CA LEU A 130 -43.98 69.50 11.30
C LEU A 130 -43.45 68.08 11.16
N ASP A 131 -44.06 67.19 11.94
CA ASP A 131 -43.83 65.77 11.90
C ASP A 131 -44.00 65.24 10.47
N SER A 132 -43.04 64.42 10.05
CA SER A 132 -42.96 63.68 8.78
C SER A 132 -44.32 63.11 8.29
N GLN A 133 -45.16 62.66 9.23
CA GLN A 133 -46.53 62.17 8.96
C GLN A 133 -47.48 63.19 8.31
N SER A 134 -47.22 64.50 8.45
CA SER A 134 -48.09 65.56 7.93
C SER A 134 -47.82 65.91 6.46
N LEU A 135 -46.60 65.64 5.95
CA LEU A 135 -46.23 65.85 4.55
C LEU A 135 -46.79 64.76 3.63
N GLU A 136 -46.84 63.51 4.10
CA GLU A 136 -47.39 62.38 3.35
C GLU A 136 -48.89 62.56 3.04
N LYS A 137 -49.65 63.19 3.95
CA LYS A 137 -51.10 63.44 3.76
C LYS A 137 -51.43 64.43 2.64
N ARG A 138 -50.45 65.15 2.08
CA ARG A 138 -50.67 66.18 1.06
C ARG A 138 -50.38 65.73 -0.38
N SER A 139 -49.88 64.52 -0.59
CA SER A 139 -49.52 64.01 -1.92
C SER A 139 -50.38 62.79 -2.32
N PHE A 140 -51.40 63.00 -3.16
CA PHE A 140 -52.33 61.95 -3.64
C PHE A 140 -52.72 62.16 -5.11
N TYR A 141 -53.25 61.11 -5.76
CA TYR A 141 -53.87 61.21 -7.09
C TYR A 141 -55.40 61.21 -6.97
N SER A 142 -56.07 61.99 -7.81
CA SER A 142 -57.52 62.01 -7.93
C SER A 142 -57.94 62.17 -9.39
N LEU A 143 -58.84 61.29 -9.85
CA LEU A 143 -59.37 61.24 -11.22
C LEU A 143 -60.89 61.42 -11.21
N LYS A 144 -61.40 62.23 -12.14
CA LYS A 144 -62.84 62.54 -12.29
C LYS A 144 -63.50 61.73 -13.41
N GLN A 145 -62.79 61.35 -14.47
CA GLN A 145 -63.38 60.71 -15.65
C GLN A 145 -62.37 59.87 -16.46
N LEU A 146 -62.86 58.74 -17.03
CA LEU A 146 -62.19 57.87 -18.00
C LEU A 146 -63.16 57.55 -19.18
N ARG A 147 -62.70 57.62 -20.45
CA ARG A 147 -63.50 57.23 -21.64
C ARG A 147 -62.69 56.35 -22.62
N VAL A 148 -63.34 55.34 -23.24
CA VAL A 148 -62.75 54.34 -24.17
C VAL A 148 -63.71 54.03 -25.36
N SER A 149 -63.19 53.72 -26.56
CA SER A 149 -63.96 53.36 -27.78
C SER A 149 -63.46 52.06 -28.46
N ALA A 150 -64.34 51.08 -28.80
CA ALA A 150 -63.95 49.73 -29.28
C ALA A 150 -65.00 48.92 -30.13
N ARG A 151 -64.60 47.82 -30.83
CA ARG A 151 -65.46 46.82 -31.57
C ARG A 151 -65.04 45.32 -31.38
N LEU A 152 -65.94 44.33 -31.60
CA LEU A 152 -65.69 42.85 -31.48
C LEU A 152 -65.15 42.22 -32.79
N ASP A 153 -64.34 41.15 -32.70
CA ASP A 153 -63.71 40.45 -33.84
C ASP A 153 -64.33 39.04 -34.08
N CYS A 154 -64.81 38.72 -35.30
CA CYS A 154 -65.50 37.46 -35.65
C CYS A 154 -64.87 36.69 -36.83
N HIS A 155 -63.63 37.06 -37.24
CA HIS A 155 -62.83 36.37 -38.26
C HIS A 155 -63.49 36.11 -39.64
N GLY A 156 -64.61 36.77 -39.95
CA GLY A 156 -65.33 36.61 -41.23
C GLY A 156 -66.39 35.50 -41.26
N HIS A 157 -66.57 34.74 -40.17
CA HIS A 157 -67.53 33.62 -40.09
C HIS A 157 -68.88 33.99 -39.48
N ALA A 158 -69.07 35.27 -39.12
CA ALA A 158 -70.33 35.80 -38.63
C ALA A 158 -70.59 37.20 -39.15
N ASN A 159 -71.85 37.48 -39.50
CA ASN A 159 -72.32 38.81 -39.92
C ASN A 159 -73.11 39.55 -38.81
N ARG A 160 -73.33 38.91 -37.66
CA ARG A 160 -74.09 39.44 -36.54
C ARG A 160 -73.52 38.92 -35.22
N THR A 161 -73.71 39.70 -34.16
CA THR A 161 -73.44 39.28 -32.79
C THR A 161 -74.74 38.93 -32.07
N GLN A 162 -74.67 37.97 -31.17
CA GLN A 162 -75.76 37.55 -30.29
C GLN A 162 -75.31 37.70 -28.83
N ASP A 163 -76.23 38.11 -27.97
CA ASP A 163 -76.02 38.07 -26.52
C ASP A 163 -76.18 36.63 -26.05
N VAL A 164 -75.23 36.17 -25.25
CA VAL A 164 -75.26 34.86 -24.60
C VAL A 164 -75.29 35.09 -23.10
N ASP A 165 -76.33 34.53 -22.47
CA ASP A 165 -76.52 34.59 -21.03
C ASP A 165 -75.48 33.70 -20.35
N ALA A 166 -74.36 34.31 -19.96
CA ALA A 166 -73.26 33.66 -19.26
C ALA A 166 -73.53 33.55 -17.76
N GLY A 167 -74.72 33.09 -17.35
CA GLY A 167 -75.05 32.59 -16.00
C GLY A 167 -74.80 33.47 -14.77
N ASN A 168 -74.21 34.66 -14.88
CA ASN A 168 -73.89 35.59 -13.79
C ASN A 168 -73.78 37.05 -14.31
N ALA A 169 -74.84 37.83 -14.11
CA ALA A 169 -74.92 39.31 -14.12
C ALA A 169 -74.33 40.16 -15.28
N TYR A 170 -73.74 39.59 -16.33
CA TYR A 170 -73.29 40.31 -17.53
C TYR A 170 -73.60 39.49 -18.79
N SER A 171 -74.24 40.08 -19.81
CA SER A 171 -74.40 39.44 -21.12
C SER A 171 -73.06 39.42 -21.86
N LEU A 172 -72.68 38.26 -22.39
CA LEU A 172 -71.47 38.12 -23.21
C LEU A 172 -71.87 38.27 -24.67
N LEU A 173 -71.20 39.15 -25.40
CA LEU A 173 -71.44 39.33 -26.83
C LEU A 173 -70.62 38.30 -27.63
N GLN A 174 -71.28 37.39 -28.35
CA GLN A 174 -70.70 36.33 -29.17
C GLN A 174 -71.03 36.50 -30.66
N CYS A 175 -70.17 36.01 -31.55
CA CYS A 175 -70.42 35.91 -32.99
C CYS A 175 -71.39 34.76 -33.31
N ALA A 176 -72.40 34.96 -34.17
CA ALA A 176 -73.29 33.89 -34.61
C ALA A 176 -72.67 33.10 -35.78
N CYS A 177 -72.01 31.98 -35.47
CA CYS A 177 -71.14 31.24 -36.40
C CYS A 177 -71.87 30.46 -37.51
N GLN A 178 -71.19 30.30 -38.65
CA GLN A 178 -71.63 29.55 -39.84
C GLN A 178 -70.51 28.61 -40.34
N HIS A 179 -70.72 27.88 -41.44
CA HIS A 179 -69.70 27.01 -42.09
C HIS A 179 -69.17 25.85 -41.21
N ASN A 180 -70.04 25.26 -40.39
CA ASN A 180 -69.67 24.24 -39.40
C ASN A 180 -68.54 24.71 -38.46
N THR A 181 -68.43 26.03 -38.25
CA THR A 181 -67.55 26.63 -37.24
C THR A 181 -68.32 26.89 -35.95
N CYS A 182 -67.61 26.70 -34.86
CA CYS A 182 -68.07 26.85 -33.50
C CYS A 182 -67.13 27.83 -32.77
N GLY A 183 -67.47 28.22 -31.54
CA GLY A 183 -66.67 29.15 -30.73
C GLY A 183 -67.27 30.55 -30.59
N LEU A 184 -66.73 31.35 -29.65
CA LEU A 184 -67.23 32.70 -29.35
C LEU A 184 -66.95 33.71 -30.49
N GLN A 185 -65.88 33.47 -31.23
CA GLN A 185 -65.43 34.29 -32.36
C GLN A 185 -65.44 33.51 -33.69
N CYS A 186 -66.01 32.30 -33.68
CA CYS A 186 -66.08 31.39 -34.82
C CYS A 186 -64.70 30.94 -35.32
N ASP A 187 -63.84 30.66 -34.35
CA ASP A 187 -62.41 30.42 -34.47
C ASP A 187 -62.03 28.94 -34.54
N GLU A 188 -63.01 28.03 -34.53
CA GLU A 188 -62.78 26.58 -34.58
C GLU A 188 -63.85 25.82 -35.38
N CYS A 189 -63.55 24.59 -35.82
CA CYS A 189 -64.52 23.67 -36.42
C CYS A 189 -65.34 22.94 -35.34
N CYS A 190 -66.61 22.65 -35.62
CA CYS A 190 -67.51 21.98 -34.67
C CYS A 190 -67.13 20.51 -34.41
N PRO A 191 -67.45 19.93 -33.23
CA PRO A 191 -67.11 18.56 -32.86
C PRO A 191 -67.52 17.52 -33.91
N LEU A 192 -66.63 16.57 -34.18
CA LEU A 192 -66.69 15.52 -35.21
C LEU A 192 -66.46 16.01 -36.65
N PHE A 193 -66.42 17.33 -36.89
CA PHE A 193 -66.15 17.95 -38.19
C PHE A 193 -64.71 18.44 -38.33
N GLN A 194 -63.75 17.72 -37.74
CA GLN A 194 -62.32 18.05 -37.79
C GLN A 194 -61.52 17.11 -38.70
N ASP A 195 -62.05 16.71 -39.84
CA ASP A 195 -61.28 15.94 -40.83
C ASP A 195 -60.33 16.83 -41.65
N ARG A 196 -60.53 18.16 -41.62
CA ARG A 196 -59.67 19.18 -42.24
C ARG A 196 -59.40 20.39 -41.34
N ALA A 197 -58.34 21.15 -41.63
CA ALA A 197 -57.94 22.34 -40.88
C ALA A 197 -58.91 23.53 -41.04
N TRP A 198 -59.12 24.28 -39.94
CA TRP A 198 -59.91 25.51 -39.93
C TRP A 198 -59.22 26.65 -40.71
N SER A 199 -59.99 27.48 -41.40
CA SER A 199 -59.49 28.65 -42.13
C SER A 199 -60.48 29.82 -42.13
N PRO A 200 -60.03 31.10 -42.12
CA PRO A 200 -60.90 32.27 -42.16
C PRO A 200 -61.80 32.27 -43.40
N GLY A 201 -63.12 32.20 -43.18
CA GLY A 201 -64.13 32.10 -44.23
C GLY A 201 -64.38 30.69 -44.83
N GLY A 202 -63.64 29.64 -44.44
CA GLY A 202 -63.79 28.26 -44.95
C GLY A 202 -64.82 27.38 -44.18
N GLU A 203 -65.11 26.16 -44.70
CA GLU A 203 -66.06 25.16 -44.15
C GLU A 203 -65.37 23.85 -43.69
N CYS A 204 -65.90 23.18 -42.65
CA CYS A 204 -65.30 21.99 -41.99
C CYS A 204 -65.97 20.63 -42.35
N GLU A 205 -65.25 19.48 -42.27
CA GLU A 205 -65.61 18.10 -42.75
C GLU A 205 -65.58 16.98 -41.66
N ILE A 206 -66.40 15.92 -41.77
CA ILE A 206 -66.64 14.86 -40.74
C ILE A 206 -65.61 13.69 -40.70
N CYS A 207 -65.29 13.17 -39.51
CA CYS A 207 -64.33 12.07 -39.26
C CYS A 207 -64.92 10.63 -39.25
N GLN A 208 -64.10 9.60 -39.47
CA GLN A 208 -64.49 8.17 -39.48
C GLN A 208 -64.01 7.39 -38.24
N CYS A 209 -64.94 6.97 -37.38
CA CYS A 209 -64.62 6.40 -36.04
C CYS A 209 -65.26 5.05 -35.73
N ASN A 210 -65.68 4.28 -36.75
CA ASN A 210 -66.30 2.95 -36.61
C ASN A 210 -67.51 2.86 -35.64
N GLY A 211 -68.16 4.01 -35.36
CA GLY A 211 -69.28 4.12 -34.41
C GLY A 211 -68.87 4.22 -32.94
N HIS A 212 -67.58 4.30 -32.63
CA HIS A 212 -67.06 4.28 -31.27
C HIS A 212 -66.65 5.66 -30.73
N ALA A 213 -66.72 6.75 -31.50
CA ALA A 213 -66.42 8.10 -31.01
C ALA A 213 -67.46 9.14 -31.48
N GLN A 214 -67.62 10.22 -30.69
CA GLN A 214 -68.56 11.32 -30.95
C GLN A 214 -67.85 12.64 -31.29
N SER A 215 -66.52 12.67 -31.26
CA SER A 215 -65.69 13.82 -31.61
C SER A 215 -64.38 13.35 -32.24
N CYS A 216 -63.72 14.25 -32.96
CA CYS A 216 -62.40 14.01 -33.52
C CYS A 216 -61.56 15.29 -33.49
N SER A 217 -60.25 15.15 -33.66
CA SER A 217 -59.32 16.27 -33.79
C SER A 217 -58.53 16.12 -35.09
N TYR A 218 -58.36 17.23 -35.81
CA TYR A 218 -57.53 17.23 -37.02
C TYR A 218 -56.05 17.08 -36.65
N ASP A 219 -55.37 16.15 -37.29
CA ASP A 219 -53.92 16.00 -37.22
C ASP A 219 -53.28 16.55 -38.50
N ALA A 220 -52.46 17.59 -38.34
CA ALA A 220 -51.83 18.28 -39.46
C ALA A 220 -50.72 17.44 -40.14
N PHE A 221 -50.16 16.44 -39.46
CA PHE A 221 -49.15 15.56 -40.04
C PHE A 221 -49.78 14.44 -40.87
N LEU A 222 -50.88 13.86 -40.38
CA LEU A 222 -51.62 12.81 -41.09
C LEU A 222 -52.64 13.37 -42.09
N GLU A 223 -52.84 14.68 -42.09
CA GLU A 223 -53.82 15.42 -42.90
C GLU A 223 -55.24 14.85 -42.79
N ARG A 224 -55.62 14.32 -41.62
CA ARG A 224 -56.93 13.69 -41.36
C ARG A 224 -57.39 13.84 -39.92
N GLY A 225 -58.66 13.56 -39.66
CA GLY A 225 -59.22 13.52 -38.32
C GLY A 225 -58.87 12.26 -37.53
N ILE A 226 -58.53 12.43 -36.26
CA ILE A 226 -58.29 11.35 -35.28
C ILE A 226 -59.42 11.34 -34.26
N CYS A 227 -60.07 10.19 -34.11
CA CYS A 227 -61.19 9.99 -33.18
C CYS A 227 -60.77 10.20 -31.74
N GLN A 228 -61.59 10.95 -30.99
CA GLN A 228 -61.35 11.23 -29.58
C GLN A 228 -62.29 10.38 -28.72
N GLU A 229 -61.78 9.88 -27.59
CA GLU A 229 -62.55 9.09 -26.61
C GLU A 229 -63.26 7.88 -27.21
N CYS A 230 -62.48 6.97 -27.82
CA CYS A 230 -62.98 5.69 -28.31
C CYS A 230 -63.71 4.91 -27.19
N GLY A 231 -65.02 4.73 -27.36
CA GLY A 231 -65.89 3.94 -26.50
C GLY A 231 -65.72 2.44 -26.69
N ASN A 232 -66.53 1.64 -25.98
CA ASN A 232 -66.55 0.18 -26.11
C ASN A 232 -65.19 -0.52 -25.88
N HIS A 233 -64.33 0.10 -25.07
CA HIS A 233 -62.97 -0.36 -24.77
C HIS A 233 -62.10 -0.54 -26.02
N THR A 234 -62.33 0.30 -27.03
CA THR A 234 -61.54 0.36 -28.25
C THR A 234 -60.46 1.44 -28.17
N ALA A 235 -59.46 1.35 -29.05
CA ALA A 235 -58.34 2.26 -29.16
C ALA A 235 -57.84 2.30 -30.61
N GLY A 236 -57.07 3.33 -30.95
CA GLY A 236 -56.58 3.56 -32.32
C GLY A 236 -57.11 4.88 -32.88
N ASN A 237 -56.64 5.25 -34.07
CA ASN A 237 -56.99 6.54 -34.67
C ASN A 237 -58.43 6.57 -35.20
N GLU A 238 -58.98 5.39 -35.50
CA GLU A 238 -60.35 5.17 -35.98
C GLU A 238 -61.14 4.27 -35.00
N CYS A 239 -60.61 4.04 -33.80
CA CYS A 239 -61.15 3.13 -32.78
C CYS A 239 -61.23 1.66 -33.23
N GLU A 240 -60.19 1.18 -33.91
CA GLU A 240 -60.15 -0.12 -34.60
C GLU A 240 -59.58 -1.29 -33.77
N PHE A 241 -58.81 -1.01 -32.72
CA PHE A 241 -58.16 -1.99 -31.84
C PHE A 241 -58.80 -2.04 -30.45
N CYS A 242 -58.44 -3.03 -29.63
CA CYS A 242 -58.83 -3.06 -28.22
C CYS A 242 -57.85 -2.27 -27.34
N ALA A 243 -58.39 -1.56 -26.36
CA ALA A 243 -57.61 -0.89 -25.34
C ALA A 243 -56.84 -1.92 -24.47
N GLY A 244 -55.72 -1.50 -23.89
CA GLY A 244 -54.91 -2.37 -23.02
C GLY A 244 -55.72 -2.94 -21.86
N GLY A 245 -55.57 -4.24 -21.59
CA GLY A 245 -56.38 -4.96 -20.61
C GLY A 245 -57.70 -5.51 -21.17
N PHE A 246 -57.94 -5.36 -22.46
CA PHE A 246 -59.07 -5.93 -23.17
C PHE A 246 -58.60 -6.69 -24.41
N TYR A 247 -59.36 -7.70 -24.82
CA TYR A 247 -59.08 -8.50 -26.00
C TYR A 247 -60.36 -8.73 -26.80
N ARG A 248 -60.18 -9.13 -28.05
CA ARG A 248 -61.25 -9.62 -28.90
C ARG A 248 -61.07 -11.12 -29.13
N GLU A 249 -62.18 -11.86 -29.18
CA GLU A 249 -62.15 -13.27 -29.55
C GLU A 249 -61.60 -13.46 -30.97
N LEU A 250 -61.04 -14.64 -31.22
CA LEU A 250 -60.38 -14.93 -32.48
C LEU A 250 -61.42 -14.94 -33.63
N GLY A 251 -61.47 -13.87 -34.43
CA GLY A 251 -62.34 -13.75 -35.61
C GLY A 251 -63.46 -12.69 -35.56
N ALA A 252 -63.57 -11.89 -34.50
CA ALA A 252 -64.63 -10.86 -34.36
C ALA A 252 -64.33 -9.53 -35.11
N ALA A 253 -65.38 -8.80 -35.51
CA ALA A 253 -65.30 -7.60 -36.36
C ALA A 253 -64.90 -6.30 -35.59
N PRO A 254 -64.30 -5.28 -36.24
CA PRO A 254 -63.88 -4.02 -35.57
C PRO A 254 -65.01 -3.19 -34.95
N THR A 255 -66.25 -3.39 -35.39
CA THR A 255 -67.44 -2.76 -34.81
C THR A 255 -67.87 -3.41 -33.48
N GLU A 256 -67.35 -4.60 -33.15
CA GLU A 256 -67.68 -5.30 -31.90
C GLU A 256 -66.83 -4.81 -30.71
N PRO A 257 -67.42 -4.75 -29.51
CA PRO A 257 -66.76 -4.27 -28.29
C PRO A 257 -65.67 -5.24 -27.82
N CYS A 258 -64.72 -4.74 -27.03
CA CYS A 258 -63.64 -5.54 -26.47
C CYS A 258 -63.99 -6.10 -25.08
N LEU A 259 -63.53 -7.32 -24.79
CA LEU A 259 -63.77 -8.05 -23.53
C LEU A 259 -62.59 -7.91 -22.56
N PRO A 260 -62.80 -7.87 -21.23
CA PRO A 260 -61.72 -7.70 -20.26
C PRO A 260 -60.82 -8.93 -20.12
N CYS A 261 -59.52 -8.72 -19.93
CA CYS A 261 -58.55 -9.77 -19.62
C CYS A 261 -58.83 -10.40 -18.24
N ALA A 262 -58.74 -11.73 -18.13
CA ALA A 262 -58.93 -12.46 -16.87
C ALA A 262 -57.58 -12.90 -16.25
N CYS A 263 -56.64 -11.96 -16.06
CA CYS A 263 -55.29 -12.28 -15.59
C CYS A 263 -55.14 -12.15 -14.07
N ASN A 264 -54.31 -13.00 -13.44
CA ASN A 264 -54.00 -12.84 -12.02
C ASN A 264 -53.13 -11.60 -11.79
N PRO A 265 -53.59 -10.56 -11.06
CA PRO A 265 -52.89 -9.29 -10.93
C PRO A 265 -51.58 -9.37 -10.13
N GLN A 266 -51.37 -10.42 -9.33
CA GLN A 266 -50.12 -10.60 -8.57
C GLN A 266 -49.05 -11.38 -9.34
N ARG A 267 -49.45 -12.14 -10.37
CA ARG A 267 -48.59 -13.12 -11.06
C ARG A 267 -48.41 -12.82 -12.55
N SER A 268 -49.05 -11.76 -13.04
CA SER A 268 -48.99 -11.29 -14.42
C SER A 268 -48.78 -9.78 -14.45
N THR A 269 -48.44 -9.24 -15.61
CA THR A 269 -48.42 -7.78 -15.83
C THR A 269 -49.82 -7.16 -15.87
N GLY A 270 -50.89 -7.96 -15.69
CA GLY A 270 -52.28 -7.55 -15.78
C GLY A 270 -52.80 -7.34 -17.20
N SER A 271 -51.94 -7.54 -18.21
CA SER A 271 -52.28 -7.44 -19.63
C SER A 271 -52.37 -8.82 -20.29
N CYS A 272 -53.20 -8.91 -21.32
CA CYS A 272 -53.34 -10.09 -22.17
C CYS A 272 -53.20 -9.74 -23.65
N ALA A 273 -52.98 -10.76 -24.47
CA ALA A 273 -52.92 -10.60 -25.92
C ALA A 273 -54.23 -10.01 -26.45
N PRO A 274 -54.19 -8.98 -27.32
CA PRO A 274 -55.37 -8.26 -27.81
C PRO A 274 -56.29 -9.14 -28.67
N VAL A 275 -55.79 -10.29 -29.11
CA VAL A 275 -56.55 -11.34 -29.79
C VAL A 275 -56.34 -12.65 -29.02
N GLY A 276 -57.42 -13.30 -28.60
CA GLY A 276 -57.38 -14.60 -27.92
C GLY A 276 -57.12 -14.57 -26.40
N GLY A 277 -56.71 -13.44 -25.80
CA GLY A 277 -56.83 -13.22 -24.35
C GLY A 277 -55.81 -13.91 -23.44
N ALA A 278 -54.72 -14.47 -23.98
CA ALA A 278 -53.65 -15.10 -23.17
C ALA A 278 -52.87 -14.06 -22.35
N CYS A 279 -52.70 -14.31 -21.04
CA CYS A 279 -52.06 -13.38 -20.11
C CYS A 279 -50.53 -13.33 -20.22
N HIS A 280 -49.95 -12.16 -19.97
CA HIS A 280 -48.50 -11.98 -19.89
C HIS A 280 -47.99 -12.21 -18.46
N CYS A 281 -47.41 -13.38 -18.22
CA CYS A 281 -46.96 -13.81 -16.88
C CYS A 281 -45.65 -13.14 -16.45
N LEU A 282 -45.51 -12.90 -15.14
CA LEU A 282 -44.26 -12.44 -14.54
C LEU A 282 -43.20 -13.55 -14.57
N GLU A 283 -41.93 -13.17 -14.45
CA GLU A 283 -40.83 -14.14 -14.41
C GLU A 283 -41.05 -15.17 -13.28
N GLY A 284 -40.96 -16.46 -13.62
CA GLY A 284 -41.25 -17.55 -12.69
C GLY A 284 -42.69 -18.06 -12.70
N PHE A 285 -43.62 -17.45 -13.45
CA PHE A 285 -45.02 -17.87 -13.56
C PHE A 285 -45.41 -18.32 -14.97
N GLN A 286 -46.36 -19.26 -15.08
CA GLN A 286 -46.88 -19.81 -16.35
C GLN A 286 -48.38 -20.13 -16.26
N GLY A 287 -48.99 -20.48 -17.40
CA GLY A 287 -50.42 -20.80 -17.52
C GLY A 287 -51.22 -19.72 -18.27
N PRO A 288 -52.42 -20.03 -18.79
CA PRO A 288 -53.26 -19.07 -19.53
C PRO A 288 -53.64 -17.84 -18.70
N HIS A 289 -53.68 -17.97 -17.37
CA HIS A 289 -54.01 -16.92 -16.41
C HIS A 289 -52.87 -16.63 -15.40
N CYS A 290 -51.67 -17.18 -15.66
CA CYS A 290 -50.48 -17.07 -14.82
C CYS A 290 -50.65 -17.65 -13.40
N GLU A 291 -51.31 -18.80 -13.34
CA GLU A 291 -51.71 -19.49 -12.10
C GLU A 291 -50.68 -20.52 -11.61
N GLU A 292 -49.72 -20.93 -12.43
CA GLU A 292 -48.71 -21.94 -12.10
C GLU A 292 -47.31 -21.33 -12.00
N CYS A 293 -46.39 -21.99 -11.28
CA CYS A 293 -44.97 -21.64 -11.36
C CYS A 293 -44.34 -22.26 -12.61
N ALA A 294 -43.47 -21.51 -13.27
CA ALA A 294 -42.58 -22.03 -14.30
C ALA A 294 -41.62 -23.08 -13.70
N PRO A 295 -41.06 -23.99 -14.52
CA PRO A 295 -40.07 -24.97 -14.05
C PRO A 295 -38.92 -24.31 -13.26
N ASN A 296 -38.41 -25.00 -12.23
CA ASN A 296 -37.37 -24.51 -11.30
C ASN A 296 -37.76 -23.33 -10.40
N HIS A 297 -39.07 -23.12 -10.18
CA HIS A 297 -39.59 -22.11 -9.27
C HIS A 297 -40.59 -22.74 -8.28
N TYR A 298 -40.63 -22.26 -7.03
CA TYR A 298 -41.44 -22.85 -5.95
C TYR A 298 -42.06 -21.80 -5.02
N GLY A 299 -43.08 -22.23 -4.27
CA GLY A 299 -43.78 -21.40 -3.30
C GLY A 299 -44.78 -20.44 -3.92
N ASP A 300 -45.47 -19.66 -3.08
CA ASP A 300 -46.56 -18.78 -3.52
C ASP A 300 -46.07 -17.62 -4.41
N ASP A 301 -44.84 -17.16 -4.21
CA ASP A 301 -44.18 -16.13 -5.03
C ASP A 301 -43.40 -16.71 -6.24
N CYS A 302 -43.48 -18.03 -6.47
CA CYS A 302 -42.70 -18.75 -7.48
C CYS A 302 -41.23 -18.31 -7.52
N ARG A 303 -40.53 -18.44 -6.40
CA ARG A 303 -39.12 -18.07 -6.28
C ARG A 303 -38.25 -19.07 -6.99
N ARG A 304 -37.23 -18.59 -7.71
CA ARG A 304 -36.27 -19.44 -8.39
C ARG A 304 -35.50 -20.30 -7.39
N CYS A 305 -35.32 -21.57 -7.72
CA CYS A 305 -34.45 -22.46 -6.95
C CYS A 305 -32.99 -22.18 -7.29
N GLU A 306 -32.19 -21.86 -6.28
CA GLU A 306 -30.74 -21.68 -6.39
C GLU A 306 -30.00 -23.01 -6.26
N CYS A 307 -30.41 -24.03 -7.02
CA CYS A 307 -29.77 -25.35 -6.97
C CYS A 307 -28.44 -25.34 -7.75
N ASP A 308 -27.34 -25.76 -7.13
CA ASP A 308 -26.06 -25.98 -7.81
C ASP A 308 -26.16 -27.23 -8.68
N SER A 309 -25.93 -27.08 -9.99
CA SER A 309 -26.05 -28.16 -10.96
C SER A 309 -25.07 -29.31 -10.71
N ARG A 310 -23.93 -29.05 -10.06
CA ARG A 310 -22.92 -30.08 -9.78
C ARG A 310 -23.41 -31.07 -8.73
N GLY A 311 -24.17 -30.58 -7.75
CA GLY A 311 -24.65 -31.33 -6.61
C GLY A 311 -26.11 -31.75 -6.66
N THR A 312 -26.87 -31.26 -7.64
CA THR A 312 -28.30 -31.61 -7.81
C THR A 312 -28.46 -32.84 -8.70
N VAL A 313 -29.43 -33.69 -8.40
CA VAL A 313 -29.77 -34.85 -9.23
C VAL A 313 -30.30 -34.36 -10.60
N PRO A 314 -29.76 -34.83 -11.73
CA PRO A 314 -30.22 -34.39 -13.05
C PRO A 314 -31.73 -34.62 -13.25
N GLY A 315 -32.47 -33.57 -13.63
CA GLY A 315 -33.90 -33.65 -13.94
C GLY A 315 -34.86 -33.57 -12.75
N SER A 316 -34.37 -33.33 -11.53
CA SER A 316 -35.24 -33.14 -10.36
C SER A 316 -35.88 -31.74 -10.33
N ALA A 317 -37.20 -31.67 -10.16
CA ALA A 317 -37.88 -30.41 -9.84
C ALA A 317 -37.70 -30.08 -8.36
N CYS A 318 -37.45 -28.81 -8.04
CA CYS A 318 -37.31 -28.33 -6.67
C CYS A 318 -38.68 -28.01 -6.06
N ALA A 319 -38.93 -28.51 -4.85
CA ALA A 319 -40.18 -28.32 -4.11
C ALA A 319 -39.90 -27.68 -2.75
N GLY A 320 -39.22 -26.52 -2.73
CA GLY A 320 -38.77 -25.88 -1.50
C GLY A 320 -37.32 -26.15 -1.11
N SER A 321 -36.76 -27.27 -1.56
CA SER A 321 -35.36 -27.65 -1.41
C SER A 321 -34.88 -28.40 -2.65
N CYS A 322 -33.59 -28.30 -2.94
CA CYS A 322 -32.95 -29.00 -4.05
C CYS A 322 -32.74 -30.49 -3.70
N GLN A 323 -32.93 -31.39 -4.66
CA GLN A 323 -32.65 -32.83 -4.46
C GLN A 323 -31.16 -33.07 -4.69
N CYS A 324 -30.41 -33.18 -3.59
CA CYS A 324 -28.97 -33.36 -3.66
C CYS A 324 -28.58 -34.80 -4.01
N LYS A 325 -27.45 -34.94 -4.72
CA LYS A 325 -26.75 -36.22 -4.92
C LYS A 325 -26.31 -36.79 -3.56
N GLY A 326 -26.05 -38.10 -3.49
CA GLY A 326 -25.91 -38.82 -2.22
C GLY A 326 -24.80 -38.34 -1.27
N HIS A 327 -23.76 -37.65 -1.76
CA HIS A 327 -22.65 -37.12 -0.93
C HIS A 327 -22.61 -35.60 -0.86
N VAL A 328 -23.76 -34.96 -1.11
CA VAL A 328 -23.93 -33.50 -1.17
C VAL A 328 -24.99 -33.09 -0.15
N GLN A 329 -24.81 -31.93 0.49
CA GLN A 329 -25.70 -31.39 1.51
C GLN A 329 -26.04 -29.90 1.27
N GLY A 330 -26.96 -29.38 2.06
CA GLY A 330 -27.42 -28.00 2.02
C GLY A 330 -28.63 -27.80 1.10
N ASP A 331 -29.40 -26.74 1.36
CA ASP A 331 -30.67 -26.47 0.66
C ASP A 331 -30.48 -26.22 -0.85
N THR A 332 -29.28 -25.78 -1.24
CA THR A 332 -28.86 -25.48 -2.62
C THR A 332 -28.01 -26.57 -3.25
N CYS A 333 -27.69 -27.66 -2.54
CA CYS A 333 -26.78 -28.72 -3.00
C CYS A 333 -25.40 -28.22 -3.47
N SER A 334 -24.92 -27.12 -2.89
CA SER A 334 -23.64 -26.49 -3.26
C SER A 334 -22.46 -26.96 -2.40
N GLU A 335 -22.72 -27.73 -1.34
CA GLU A 335 -21.72 -28.18 -0.37
C GLU A 335 -21.64 -29.71 -0.33
N CYS A 336 -20.44 -30.25 -0.15
CA CYS A 336 -20.28 -31.68 0.11
C CYS A 336 -20.76 -32.02 1.53
N ALA A 337 -21.34 -33.22 1.69
CA ALA A 337 -21.65 -33.76 3.00
C ALA A 337 -20.37 -33.87 3.86
N VAL A 338 -20.51 -33.81 5.19
CA VAL A 338 -19.38 -34.02 6.12
C VAL A 338 -18.68 -35.35 5.80
N GLY A 339 -17.36 -35.32 5.67
CA GLY A 339 -16.59 -36.49 5.23
C GLY A 339 -16.31 -36.56 3.73
N TYR A 340 -16.75 -35.58 2.93
CA TYR A 340 -16.62 -35.57 1.48
C TYR A 340 -16.12 -34.21 0.94
N PHE A 341 -15.49 -34.23 -0.23
CA PHE A 341 -14.94 -33.04 -0.91
C PHE A 341 -15.01 -33.18 -2.45
N ASP A 342 -14.58 -32.14 -3.16
CA ASP A 342 -14.48 -32.11 -4.63
C ASP A 342 -15.81 -32.35 -5.34
N LEU A 343 -16.73 -31.39 -5.16
CA LEU A 343 -18.05 -31.35 -5.79
C LEU A 343 -17.93 -31.18 -7.30
N SER A 344 -18.38 -32.20 -8.06
CA SER A 344 -18.31 -32.21 -9.52
C SER A 344 -19.58 -32.77 -10.16
N GLU A 345 -19.98 -32.18 -11.28
CA GLU A 345 -21.12 -32.64 -12.08
C GLU A 345 -20.90 -34.06 -12.63
N GLN A 346 -19.65 -34.39 -12.98
CA GLN A 346 -19.24 -35.67 -13.56
C GLN A 346 -19.34 -36.85 -12.59
N LYS A 347 -19.37 -36.58 -11.28
CA LYS A 347 -19.48 -37.61 -10.25
C LYS A 347 -20.95 -37.95 -10.00
N ALA A 348 -21.27 -39.25 -10.07
CA ALA A 348 -22.63 -39.75 -9.85
C ALA A 348 -23.18 -39.35 -8.46
N GLU A 349 -22.36 -39.47 -7.42
CA GLU A 349 -22.70 -39.12 -6.03
C GLU A 349 -22.33 -37.67 -5.65
N GLY A 350 -21.78 -36.89 -6.59
CA GLY A 350 -21.44 -35.48 -6.43
C GLY A 350 -20.06 -35.22 -5.81
N CYS A 351 -19.77 -35.78 -4.63
CA CYS A 351 -18.50 -35.57 -3.91
C CYS A 351 -17.75 -36.89 -3.64
N SER A 352 -16.43 -36.79 -3.39
CA SER A 352 -15.56 -37.92 -3.04
C SER A 352 -15.29 -37.97 -1.55
N ARG A 353 -15.25 -39.17 -0.96
CA ARG A 353 -14.98 -39.35 0.48
C ARG A 353 -13.55 -38.94 0.83
N CYS A 354 -13.37 -38.16 1.90
CA CYS A 354 -12.09 -37.82 2.50
C CYS A 354 -11.35 -39.09 2.94
N TRP A 355 -10.07 -39.20 2.57
CA TRP A 355 -9.21 -40.31 3.00
C TRP A 355 -8.37 -39.92 4.22
N CYS A 356 -7.68 -38.77 4.19
CA CYS A 356 -6.91 -38.15 5.27
C CYS A 356 -6.07 -39.13 6.12
N SER A 357 -5.50 -40.15 5.47
CA SER A 357 -4.78 -41.24 6.15
C SER A 357 -5.55 -41.92 7.29
N HIS A 358 -6.88 -41.82 7.29
CA HIS A 358 -7.79 -42.23 8.37
C HIS A 358 -7.57 -41.54 9.72
N VAL A 359 -6.89 -40.38 9.70
CA VAL A 359 -6.60 -39.57 10.89
C VAL A 359 -7.67 -38.51 11.12
N SER A 360 -8.26 -38.00 10.03
CA SER A 360 -9.31 -36.98 10.04
C SER A 360 -10.41 -37.38 9.07
N GLU A 361 -11.62 -36.86 9.27
CA GLU A 361 -12.72 -37.00 8.31
C GLU A 361 -13.03 -35.67 7.62
N THR A 362 -12.41 -34.57 8.05
CA THR A 362 -12.69 -33.24 7.52
C THR A 362 -11.64 -32.83 6.49
N CYS A 363 -12.06 -32.63 5.24
CA CYS A 363 -11.20 -32.20 4.16
C CYS A 363 -11.91 -31.30 3.14
N HIS A 364 -11.13 -30.61 2.33
CA HIS A 364 -11.60 -29.80 1.20
C HIS A 364 -10.69 -30.02 -0.03
N SER A 365 -11.05 -29.51 -1.20
CA SER A 365 -10.19 -29.64 -2.39
C SER A 365 -8.94 -28.76 -2.28
N ALA A 366 -7.76 -29.35 -2.49
CA ALA A 366 -6.50 -28.64 -2.53
C ALA A 366 -6.41 -27.75 -3.79
N LYS A 367 -5.84 -26.54 -3.64
CA LYS A 367 -5.59 -25.60 -4.73
C LYS A 367 -4.18 -25.79 -5.26
N LEU A 368 -4.02 -26.67 -6.25
CA LEU A 368 -2.73 -27.10 -6.79
C LEU A 368 -2.59 -26.81 -8.30
N GLN A 369 -1.51 -26.17 -8.71
CA GLN A 369 -1.17 -26.04 -10.13
C GLN A 369 -0.57 -27.32 -10.68
N THR A 370 -0.76 -27.60 -11.97
CA THR A 370 -0.15 -28.78 -12.60
C THR A 370 1.33 -28.54 -12.89
N LEU A 371 2.19 -29.32 -12.24
CA LEU A 371 3.62 -29.43 -12.51
C LEU A 371 3.92 -30.72 -13.29
N ALA A 372 4.94 -30.70 -14.13
CA ALA A 372 5.43 -31.85 -14.87
C ALA A 372 6.89 -32.13 -14.52
N PHE A 373 7.22 -33.39 -14.26
CA PHE A 373 8.59 -33.83 -14.01
C PHE A 373 8.99 -34.91 -15.02
N GLU A 374 10.17 -34.73 -15.63
CA GLU A 374 10.75 -35.63 -16.61
C GLU A 374 12.28 -35.70 -16.44
N THR A 375 12.84 -36.91 -16.44
CA THR A 375 14.27 -37.17 -16.57
C THR A 375 14.47 -38.58 -17.12
N LEU A 376 15.42 -38.76 -18.04
CA LEU A 376 15.86 -40.08 -18.52
C LEU A 376 17.17 -40.53 -17.86
N ASN A 377 17.74 -39.74 -16.96
CA ASN A 377 18.95 -40.12 -16.23
C ASN A 377 18.65 -41.11 -15.10
N ASP A 378 19.60 -41.98 -14.80
CA ASP A 378 19.58 -42.94 -13.67
C ASP A 378 18.46 -44.00 -13.70
N TRP A 379 17.83 -44.22 -14.85
CA TRP A 379 16.93 -45.35 -15.05
C TRP A 379 17.68 -46.67 -15.07
N ARG A 380 17.00 -47.73 -14.61
CA ARG A 380 17.58 -49.07 -14.52
C ARG A 380 16.64 -50.10 -15.11
N LEU A 381 17.18 -51.16 -15.68
CA LEU A 381 16.41 -52.35 -16.05
C LEU A 381 16.42 -53.37 -14.91
N THR A 382 15.26 -53.95 -14.65
CA THR A 382 15.02 -54.85 -13.52
C THR A 382 13.98 -55.91 -13.85
N ASP A 383 13.96 -56.97 -13.07
CA ASP A 383 12.82 -57.88 -12.92
C ASP A 383 11.74 -57.28 -12.00
N ILE A 384 10.58 -57.94 -11.88
CA ILE A 384 9.46 -57.46 -11.06
C ILE A 384 9.75 -57.44 -9.55
N GLN A 385 10.76 -58.20 -9.07
CA GLN A 385 11.15 -58.21 -7.66
C GLN A 385 12.22 -57.19 -7.31
N ARG A 386 12.83 -56.52 -8.30
CA ARG A 386 14.02 -55.66 -8.10
C ARG A 386 15.22 -56.42 -7.54
N ALA A 387 15.34 -57.69 -7.90
CA ALA A 387 16.47 -58.53 -7.55
C ALA A 387 17.68 -58.23 -8.44
N GLN A 388 17.45 -57.89 -9.70
CA GLN A 388 18.49 -57.49 -10.65
C GLN A 388 18.32 -56.01 -11.02
N ALA A 389 19.41 -55.25 -11.12
CA ALA A 389 19.35 -53.84 -11.51
C ALA A 389 20.53 -53.47 -12.41
N ILE A 390 20.24 -53.25 -13.69
CA ILE A 390 21.23 -52.84 -14.70
C ILE A 390 21.04 -51.36 -14.98
N ALA A 391 22.05 -50.53 -14.74
CA ALA A 391 21.99 -49.12 -15.09
C ALA A 391 22.11 -48.95 -16.62
N VAL A 392 21.20 -48.19 -17.22
CA VAL A 392 21.20 -47.89 -18.65
C VAL A 392 21.49 -46.41 -18.83
N ALA A 393 22.49 -46.09 -19.66
CA ALA A 393 22.85 -44.72 -19.97
C ALA A 393 21.96 -44.18 -21.09
N VAL A 394 21.67 -42.87 -21.04
CA VAL A 394 20.98 -42.18 -22.13
C VAL A 394 21.91 -42.15 -23.35
N ASP A 395 21.39 -42.59 -24.50
CA ASP A 395 22.12 -42.54 -25.76
C ASP A 395 22.33 -41.09 -26.20
N ALA A 396 23.58 -40.73 -26.52
CA ALA A 396 23.97 -39.35 -26.78
C ALA A 396 23.40 -38.77 -28.09
N GLU A 397 23.11 -39.63 -29.06
CA GLU A 397 22.64 -39.23 -30.40
C GLU A 397 21.11 -39.13 -30.44
N THR A 398 20.42 -40.18 -29.98
CA THR A 398 18.96 -40.27 -30.01
C THR A 398 18.29 -39.61 -28.81
N LYS A 399 19.03 -39.34 -27.73
CA LYS A 399 18.53 -38.84 -26.43
C LYS A 399 17.48 -39.74 -25.79
N ARG A 400 17.57 -41.05 -26.02
CA ARG A 400 16.64 -42.09 -25.52
C ARG A 400 17.41 -43.11 -24.69
N LEU A 401 16.73 -43.83 -23.81
CA LEU A 401 17.31 -44.99 -23.14
C LEU A 401 17.12 -46.20 -24.04
N ILE A 402 18.22 -46.83 -24.48
CA ILE A 402 18.18 -47.98 -25.39
C ILE A 402 18.88 -49.17 -24.71
N PHE A 403 18.27 -50.34 -24.80
CA PHE A 403 18.86 -51.58 -24.33
C PHE A 403 18.65 -52.74 -25.32
N GLY A 404 19.75 -53.30 -25.82
CA GLY A 404 19.79 -54.50 -26.65
C GLY A 404 20.02 -55.75 -25.80
N ASN A 405 19.18 -56.77 -25.97
CA ASN A 405 18.96 -57.89 -25.06
C ASN A 405 20.20 -58.81 -24.79
N GLU A 406 20.35 -59.24 -23.52
CA GLU A 406 20.84 -60.57 -23.09
C GLU A 406 20.55 -60.78 -21.58
N LEU A 407 19.27 -60.77 -21.19
CA LEU A 407 18.84 -61.27 -19.87
C LEU A 407 18.23 -62.67 -20.03
N ASP A 408 19.09 -63.69 -20.14
CA ASP A 408 18.70 -65.07 -20.46
C ASP A 408 17.82 -65.76 -19.39
N GLU A 409 17.73 -65.21 -18.17
CA GLU A 409 17.05 -65.84 -17.02
C GLU A 409 15.67 -65.27 -16.67
N VAL A 410 15.24 -64.12 -17.23
CA VAL A 410 14.00 -63.42 -16.83
C VAL A 410 13.06 -63.23 -18.01
N GLU A 411 11.80 -63.68 -17.89
CA GLU A 411 10.82 -63.57 -19.01
C GLU A 411 10.14 -62.19 -19.11
N ALA A 412 10.08 -61.42 -18.01
CA ALA A 412 9.57 -60.05 -18.00
C ALA A 412 10.57 -59.03 -17.42
N ILE A 413 10.93 -58.04 -18.22
CA ILE A 413 11.84 -56.95 -17.86
C ILE A 413 11.10 -55.60 -17.78
N TYR A 414 11.54 -54.76 -16.84
CA TYR A 414 10.94 -53.46 -16.55
C TYR A 414 11.99 -52.36 -16.40
N TRP A 415 11.66 -51.18 -16.90
CA TRP A 415 12.33 -49.92 -16.59
C TRP A 415 11.93 -49.44 -15.19
N GLN A 416 12.89 -49.36 -14.28
CA GLN A 416 12.75 -48.79 -12.95
C GLN A 416 13.09 -47.31 -12.96
N ALA A 417 12.14 -46.50 -12.50
CA ALA A 417 12.29 -45.06 -12.42
C ALA A 417 13.25 -44.60 -11.30
N PRO A 418 13.96 -43.48 -11.48
CA PRO A 418 14.87 -42.91 -10.48
C PRO A 418 14.11 -42.19 -9.36
N ALA A 419 14.85 -41.78 -8.30
CA ALA A 419 14.30 -41.18 -7.08
C ALA A 419 13.38 -39.96 -7.32
N GLY A 420 13.58 -39.21 -8.41
CA GLY A 420 12.72 -38.08 -8.80
C GLY A 420 11.27 -38.45 -9.12
N TYR A 421 10.96 -39.73 -9.40
CA TYR A 421 9.59 -40.23 -9.59
C TYR A 421 8.99 -40.83 -8.31
N LEU A 422 9.80 -41.01 -7.26
CA LEU A 422 9.47 -41.79 -6.06
C LEU A 422 9.18 -40.87 -4.84
N GLY A 423 8.82 -41.47 -3.70
CA GLY A 423 8.48 -40.75 -2.47
C GLY A 423 7.01 -40.37 -2.38
N ASN A 424 6.68 -39.26 -1.72
CA ASN A 424 5.29 -38.82 -1.59
C ASN A 424 4.81 -38.21 -2.92
N ARG A 425 3.83 -38.86 -3.53
CA ARG A 425 3.21 -38.53 -4.82
C ARG A 425 1.70 -38.35 -4.70
N LEU A 426 1.17 -38.06 -3.51
CA LEU A 426 -0.26 -37.80 -3.31
C LEU A 426 -0.78 -36.66 -4.19
N THR A 427 0.04 -35.62 -4.42
CA THR A 427 -0.32 -34.52 -5.32
C THR A 427 -0.46 -34.94 -6.78
N SER A 428 -0.03 -36.14 -7.16
CA SER A 428 -0.20 -36.71 -8.51
C SER A 428 -1.54 -37.44 -8.68
N TYR A 429 -2.33 -37.60 -7.61
CA TYR A 429 -3.65 -38.23 -7.69
C TYR A 429 -4.61 -37.42 -8.58
N GLY A 430 -5.29 -38.09 -9.50
CA GLY A 430 -6.13 -37.44 -10.52
C GLY A 430 -5.36 -36.83 -11.70
N ALA A 431 -4.02 -36.87 -11.68
CA ALA A 431 -3.18 -36.49 -12.80
C ALA A 431 -2.89 -37.70 -13.71
N ARG A 432 -1.81 -37.64 -14.49
CA ARG A 432 -1.43 -38.68 -15.46
C ARG A 432 0.07 -38.95 -15.47
N LEU A 433 0.44 -40.16 -15.84
CA LEU A 433 1.79 -40.58 -16.20
C LEU A 433 1.82 -40.82 -17.72
N GLN A 434 2.58 -40.00 -18.43
CA GLN A 434 2.70 -40.08 -19.89
C GLN A 434 4.02 -40.75 -20.27
N LEU A 435 3.93 -41.82 -21.05
CA LEU A 435 5.06 -42.65 -21.44
C LEU A 435 5.11 -42.81 -22.96
N GLN A 436 6.31 -42.82 -23.52
CA GLN A 436 6.54 -43.12 -24.93
C GLN A 436 7.69 -44.13 -25.04
N LEU A 437 7.39 -45.29 -25.63
CA LEU A 437 8.30 -46.41 -25.77
C LEU A 437 8.35 -46.90 -27.21
N SER A 438 9.47 -47.50 -27.60
CA SER A 438 9.66 -48.16 -28.89
C SER A 438 10.50 -49.42 -28.74
N TRP A 439 10.37 -50.37 -29.65
CA TRP A 439 11.17 -51.59 -29.62
C TRP A 439 11.45 -52.15 -31.02
N VAL A 440 12.49 -52.98 -31.11
CA VAL A 440 12.91 -53.64 -32.35
C VAL A 440 12.71 -55.14 -32.22
N VAL A 441 12.09 -55.72 -33.25
CA VAL A 441 11.87 -57.16 -33.41
C VAL A 441 12.75 -57.68 -34.55
N MET A 442 13.38 -58.84 -34.35
CA MET A 442 14.20 -59.47 -35.40
C MET A 442 13.35 -59.85 -36.62
N ARG A 443 13.87 -59.60 -37.83
CA ARG A 443 13.25 -60.07 -39.08
C ARG A 443 13.86 -61.40 -39.53
N GLY A 444 13.04 -62.46 -39.56
CA GLY A 444 13.37 -63.72 -40.23
C GLY A 444 12.72 -64.92 -39.54
N ASP A 445 11.87 -65.65 -40.26
CA ASP A 445 11.37 -67.02 -40.04
C ASP A 445 10.81 -67.43 -38.66
N THR A 446 10.79 -66.54 -37.67
CA THR A 446 10.33 -66.82 -36.31
C THR A 446 8.83 -66.57 -36.18
N SER A 447 8.14 -67.47 -35.46
CA SER A 447 6.70 -67.36 -35.13
C SER A 447 6.46 -66.48 -33.89
N GLY A 448 7.20 -65.38 -33.77
CA GLY A 448 7.05 -64.44 -32.67
C GLY A 448 5.65 -63.84 -32.61
N LYS A 449 5.21 -63.53 -31.40
CA LYS A 449 3.92 -62.88 -31.11
C LYS A 449 4.09 -61.76 -30.09
N PRO A 450 3.18 -60.76 -30.12
CA PRO A 450 2.97 -59.82 -29.02
C PRO A 450 2.73 -60.56 -27.70
N THR A 451 3.23 -59.97 -26.61
CA THR A 451 3.12 -60.52 -25.26
C THR A 451 2.14 -59.70 -24.42
N THR A 452 1.55 -60.31 -23.39
CA THR A 452 0.67 -59.63 -22.41
C THR A 452 1.34 -59.54 -21.04
N GLY A 453 0.96 -58.56 -20.23
CA GLY A 453 1.57 -58.28 -18.93
C GLY A 453 1.40 -56.83 -18.50
N PRO A 454 1.58 -56.51 -17.21
CA PRO A 454 1.29 -55.19 -16.66
C PRO A 454 2.21 -54.13 -17.27
N ASN A 455 1.62 -53.06 -17.79
CA ASN A 455 2.37 -51.98 -18.45
C ASN A 455 3.08 -51.07 -17.44
N VAL A 456 2.41 -50.74 -16.34
CA VAL A 456 2.96 -49.91 -15.26
C VAL A 456 2.69 -50.59 -13.92
N ILE A 457 3.69 -50.62 -13.05
CA ILE A 457 3.58 -51.14 -11.68
C ILE A 457 4.05 -50.06 -10.71
N LEU A 458 3.20 -49.75 -9.72
CA LEU A 458 3.53 -48.93 -8.57
C LEU A 458 3.72 -49.83 -7.35
N TRP A 459 4.81 -49.62 -6.63
CA TRP A 459 5.12 -50.34 -5.41
C TRP A 459 5.27 -49.35 -4.25
N GLY A 460 4.37 -49.42 -3.27
CA GLY A 460 4.43 -48.59 -2.07
C GLY A 460 5.35 -49.18 -1.00
N LYS A 461 5.93 -48.32 -0.14
CA LYS A 461 6.75 -48.76 1.01
C LYS A 461 5.97 -49.59 2.04
N ASN A 462 4.64 -49.51 2.02
CA ASN A 462 3.75 -50.35 2.80
C ASN A 462 3.65 -51.80 2.27
N GLY A 463 4.34 -52.13 1.17
CA GLY A 463 4.37 -53.47 0.57
C GLY A 463 3.28 -53.73 -0.48
N LEU A 464 2.34 -52.80 -0.69
CA LEU A 464 1.32 -52.94 -1.73
C LEU A 464 1.93 -52.73 -3.12
N LYS A 465 1.67 -53.66 -4.03
CA LYS A 465 2.06 -53.62 -5.44
C LYS A 465 0.79 -53.58 -6.29
N ILE A 466 0.63 -52.52 -7.07
CA ILE A 466 -0.53 -52.31 -7.95
C ILE A 466 -0.05 -52.11 -9.38
N ALA A 467 -0.82 -52.60 -10.35
CA ALA A 467 -0.49 -52.53 -11.76
C ALA A 467 -1.63 -51.96 -12.59
N TYR A 468 -1.28 -51.42 -13.76
CA TYR A 468 -2.20 -50.81 -14.71
C TYR A 468 -2.02 -51.40 -16.10
N ALA A 469 -3.14 -51.80 -16.70
CA ALA A 469 -3.30 -52.33 -18.07
C ALA A 469 -2.40 -53.54 -18.41
N ASP A 470 -2.91 -54.51 -19.17
CA ASP A 470 -2.17 -55.72 -19.56
C ASP A 470 -2.44 -56.19 -21.00
N GLU A 471 -2.77 -55.24 -21.86
CA GLU A 471 -3.07 -55.43 -23.28
C GLU A 471 -1.84 -55.88 -24.10
N SER A 472 -2.11 -56.50 -25.26
CA SER A 472 -1.11 -56.83 -26.28
C SER A 472 -1.07 -55.77 -27.38
N TYR A 473 0.12 -55.40 -27.83
CA TYR A 473 0.31 -54.38 -28.89
C TYR A 473 0.95 -54.99 -30.14
N GLU A 474 0.33 -54.75 -31.31
CA GLU A 474 0.84 -55.19 -32.62
C GLU A 474 1.88 -54.22 -33.21
N GLY A 475 1.91 -52.97 -32.75
CA GLY A 475 2.86 -51.94 -33.20
C GLY A 475 4.28 -52.15 -32.69
N LEU A 476 5.22 -51.32 -33.14
CA LEU A 476 6.61 -51.26 -32.62
C LEU A 476 6.85 -50.03 -31.74
N GLU A 477 5.84 -49.17 -31.59
CA GLU A 477 5.86 -47.96 -30.78
C GLU A 477 4.58 -47.92 -29.93
N LEU A 478 4.69 -47.36 -28.74
CA LEU A 478 3.60 -47.27 -27.78
C LEU A 478 3.64 -45.93 -27.04
N ALA A 479 2.52 -45.21 -27.09
CA ALA A 479 2.28 -44.04 -26.26
C ALA A 479 1.21 -44.37 -25.21
N LEU A 480 1.57 -44.36 -23.93
CA LEU A 480 0.65 -44.59 -22.82
C LEU A 480 0.36 -43.29 -22.10
N ASN A 481 -0.91 -43.06 -21.81
CA ASN A 481 -1.36 -41.97 -20.95
C ASN A 481 -2.13 -42.57 -19.77
N VAL A 482 -1.41 -42.85 -18.69
CA VAL A 482 -1.91 -43.61 -17.54
C VAL A 482 -2.53 -42.67 -16.52
N PRO A 483 -3.86 -42.70 -16.30
CA PRO A 483 -4.49 -41.91 -15.25
C PRO A 483 -4.09 -42.42 -13.87
N LEU A 484 -3.68 -41.50 -12.99
CA LEU A 484 -3.32 -41.80 -11.61
C LEU A 484 -4.55 -41.73 -10.70
N THR A 485 -5.55 -42.56 -11.01
CA THR A 485 -6.76 -42.81 -10.22
C THR A 485 -6.92 -44.32 -10.04
N GLU A 486 -7.77 -44.76 -9.11
CA GLU A 486 -7.97 -46.19 -8.86
C GLU A 486 -8.60 -46.97 -10.04
N GLN A 487 -9.18 -46.27 -11.02
CA GLN A 487 -9.86 -46.88 -12.16
C GLN A 487 -8.85 -47.57 -13.11
N GLY A 488 -9.07 -48.86 -13.38
CA GLY A 488 -8.20 -49.66 -14.25
C GLY A 488 -6.93 -50.21 -13.57
N TRP A 489 -6.75 -49.96 -12.28
CA TRP A 489 -5.64 -50.51 -11.48
C TRP A 489 -6.07 -51.77 -10.71
N TYR A 490 -5.19 -52.77 -10.65
CA TYR A 490 -5.40 -54.03 -9.95
C TYR A 490 -4.21 -54.39 -9.07
N HIS A 491 -4.44 -55.22 -8.05
CA HIS A 491 -3.39 -55.71 -7.15
C HIS A 491 -2.51 -56.75 -7.85
N VAL A 492 -1.20 -56.69 -7.60
CA VAL A 492 -0.25 -57.74 -8.02
C VAL A 492 0.08 -58.59 -6.79
N PRO A 493 -0.28 -59.89 -6.77
CA PRO A 493 -0.04 -60.74 -5.62
C PRO A 493 1.46 -60.80 -5.24
N PRO A 494 1.82 -60.74 -3.94
CA PRO A 494 3.23 -60.78 -3.49
C PRO A 494 3.97 -62.07 -3.88
N ALA A 495 3.23 -63.15 -4.13
CA ALA A 495 3.78 -64.44 -4.53
C ALA A 495 4.34 -64.46 -5.98
N VAL A 496 4.01 -63.46 -6.80
CA VAL A 496 4.49 -63.37 -8.19
C VAL A 496 6.00 -63.07 -8.18
N LYS A 497 6.79 -64.05 -8.62
CA LYS A 497 8.26 -63.94 -8.74
C LYS A 497 8.72 -63.49 -10.12
N ASP A 498 8.01 -63.89 -11.16
CA ASP A 498 8.24 -63.48 -12.55
C ASP A 498 6.90 -63.56 -13.29
N ILE A 499 6.72 -62.72 -14.31
CA ILE A 499 5.53 -62.72 -15.15
C ILE A 499 5.89 -63.42 -16.46
N LYS A 500 5.29 -64.60 -16.66
CA LYS A 500 5.54 -65.38 -17.87
C LYS A 500 4.80 -64.80 -19.07
N THR A 501 5.53 -64.07 -19.90
CA THR A 501 5.01 -63.35 -21.06
C THR A 501 4.90 -64.25 -22.32
N ARG A 502 5.59 -65.42 -22.33
CA ARG A 502 5.66 -66.32 -23.49
C ARG A 502 4.54 -67.37 -23.48
N LEU A 503 3.55 -67.18 -24.35
CA LEU A 503 2.33 -68.00 -24.48
C LEU A 503 2.60 -69.46 -24.87
N ARG A 504 2.66 -70.35 -23.87
CA ARG A 504 2.17 -71.74 -23.98
C ARG A 504 1.54 -72.29 -22.69
N ARG A 505 1.44 -71.51 -21.61
CA ARG A 505 0.94 -72.00 -20.31
C ARG A 505 0.31 -70.95 -19.38
N THR A 506 -0.18 -69.83 -19.91
CA THR A 506 -0.90 -68.80 -19.15
C THR A 506 -2.35 -68.69 -19.61
N GLU A 507 -3.05 -69.84 -19.61
CA GLU A 507 -4.50 -69.82 -19.36
C GLU A 507 -4.66 -69.47 -17.87
N GLY A 508 -4.85 -68.19 -17.52
CA GLY A 508 -5.28 -67.87 -16.16
C GLY A 508 -5.05 -66.47 -15.59
N GLY A 509 -4.17 -65.61 -16.15
CA GLY A 509 -3.97 -64.27 -15.58
C GLY A 509 -3.55 -64.29 -14.09
N ASP A 510 -2.73 -65.27 -13.67
CA ASP A 510 -2.37 -65.55 -12.26
C ASP A 510 -1.67 -64.39 -11.50
N TYR A 511 -1.32 -63.29 -12.18
CA TYR A 511 -0.78 -62.07 -11.57
C TYR A 511 -1.83 -60.96 -11.37
N HIS A 512 -3.05 -61.11 -11.90
CA HIS A 512 -4.11 -60.10 -11.86
C HIS A 512 -5.00 -60.33 -10.63
N GLY A 513 -4.75 -59.56 -9.57
CA GLY A 513 -5.56 -59.59 -8.34
C GLY A 513 -6.87 -58.79 -8.45
N GLU A 514 -7.41 -58.44 -7.29
CA GLU A 514 -8.64 -57.63 -7.18
C GLU A 514 -8.42 -56.17 -7.63
N ALA A 515 -9.51 -55.48 -7.90
CA ALA A 515 -9.49 -54.05 -8.22
C ALA A 515 -9.00 -53.23 -7.01
N VAL A 516 -8.22 -52.17 -7.29
CA VAL A 516 -7.67 -51.29 -6.25
C VAL A 516 -8.74 -50.30 -5.79
N THR A 517 -8.88 -50.11 -4.48
CA THR A 517 -9.74 -49.05 -3.92
C THR A 517 -9.00 -47.71 -3.86
N ARG A 518 -9.72 -46.58 -3.89
CA ARG A 518 -9.12 -45.23 -3.73
C ARG A 518 -8.16 -45.15 -2.52
N ALA A 519 -8.58 -45.69 -1.38
CA ALA A 519 -7.76 -45.67 -0.16
C ALA A 519 -6.46 -46.48 -0.30
N GLN A 520 -6.50 -47.61 -1.00
CA GLN A 520 -5.30 -48.41 -1.29
C GLN A 520 -4.38 -47.69 -2.29
N PHE A 521 -4.94 -47.09 -3.34
CA PHE A 521 -4.19 -46.31 -4.33
C PHE A 521 -3.44 -45.15 -3.68
N LEU A 522 -4.16 -44.33 -2.88
CA LEU A 522 -3.55 -43.23 -2.13
C LEU A 522 -2.47 -43.73 -1.17
N SER A 523 -2.69 -44.86 -0.49
CA SER A 523 -1.67 -45.43 0.41
C SER A 523 -0.35 -45.80 -0.28
N VAL A 524 -0.40 -46.17 -1.57
CA VAL A 524 0.80 -46.41 -2.40
C VAL A 524 1.47 -45.08 -2.74
N LEU A 525 0.71 -44.03 -3.07
CA LEU A 525 1.23 -42.70 -3.40
C LEU A 525 1.82 -41.94 -2.21
N VAL A 526 1.40 -42.21 -0.97
CA VAL A 526 2.00 -41.59 0.24
C VAL A 526 3.51 -41.78 0.29
N SER A 527 3.97 -42.96 -0.11
CA SER A 527 5.39 -43.29 -0.11
C SER A 527 5.66 -44.34 -1.17
N LEU A 528 5.79 -43.89 -2.41
CA LEU A 528 6.11 -44.71 -3.55
C LEU A 528 7.58 -45.16 -3.47
N ASP A 529 7.79 -46.47 -3.44
CA ASP A 529 9.09 -47.12 -3.31
C ASP A 529 9.70 -47.49 -4.67
N ALA A 530 8.87 -47.90 -5.63
CA ALA A 530 9.27 -48.08 -7.02
C ALA A 530 8.13 -47.80 -8.00
N LEU A 531 8.52 -47.34 -9.18
CA LEU A 531 7.71 -47.23 -10.38
C LEU A 531 8.42 -48.07 -11.46
N LEU A 532 7.73 -49.09 -11.97
CA LEU A 532 8.24 -49.99 -13.00
C LEU A 532 7.39 -49.83 -14.26
N ILE A 533 8.04 -49.71 -15.42
CA ILE A 533 7.40 -49.63 -16.73
C ILE A 533 7.86 -50.82 -17.55
N ARG A 534 6.94 -51.54 -18.16
CA ARG A 534 7.25 -52.73 -18.95
C ARG A 534 8.21 -52.40 -20.10
N ALA A 535 9.23 -53.22 -20.28
CA ALA A 535 10.25 -53.03 -21.31
C ALA A 535 10.18 -54.06 -22.45
N ALA A 536 9.51 -55.21 -22.24
CA ALA A 536 9.34 -56.27 -23.24
C ALA A 536 7.88 -56.46 -23.66
N TYR A 537 7.60 -56.24 -24.95
CA TYR A 537 6.26 -56.28 -25.56
C TYR A 537 6.13 -57.37 -26.64
N HIS A 538 7.23 -57.91 -27.17
CA HIS A 538 7.22 -58.97 -28.17
C HIS A 538 8.18 -60.11 -27.81
N THR A 539 7.84 -61.34 -28.18
CA THR A 539 8.66 -62.54 -27.86
C THR A 539 10.01 -62.59 -28.58
N ASP A 540 10.11 -62.00 -29.77
CA ASP A 540 11.35 -61.88 -30.56
C ASP A 540 11.94 -60.45 -30.49
N GLN A 541 11.67 -59.74 -29.40
CA GLN A 541 12.20 -58.40 -29.18
C GLN A 541 13.69 -58.47 -28.85
N VAL A 542 14.50 -57.71 -29.59
CA VAL A 542 15.96 -57.62 -29.38
C VAL A 542 16.40 -56.31 -28.79
N GLU A 543 15.58 -55.26 -28.91
CA GLU A 543 15.90 -53.95 -28.37
C GLU A 543 14.65 -53.31 -27.77
N THR A 544 14.83 -52.55 -26.68
CA THR A 544 13.79 -51.74 -26.05
C THR A 544 14.30 -50.31 -25.86
N SER A 545 13.42 -49.34 -26.07
CA SER A 545 13.70 -47.92 -25.99
C SER A 545 12.64 -47.19 -25.17
N LEU A 546 13.08 -46.38 -24.19
CA LEU A 546 12.23 -45.44 -23.46
C LEU A 546 12.58 -44.00 -23.90
N GLU A 547 11.60 -43.34 -24.51
CA GLU A 547 11.78 -42.02 -25.14
C GLU A 547 11.32 -40.88 -24.24
N HIS A 548 10.17 -41.04 -23.60
CA HIS A 548 9.58 -40.04 -22.70
C HIS A 548 8.94 -40.71 -21.50
N ALA A 549 9.13 -40.11 -20.32
CA ALA A 549 8.48 -40.52 -19.09
C ALA A 549 8.15 -39.28 -18.24
N VAL A 550 6.95 -38.75 -18.40
CA VAL A 550 6.51 -37.53 -17.72
C VAL A 550 5.50 -37.89 -16.65
N ILE A 551 5.80 -37.56 -15.39
CA ILE A 551 4.82 -37.64 -14.30
C ILE A 551 4.28 -36.25 -13.97
N TYR A 552 2.96 -36.11 -13.98
CA TYR A 552 2.29 -34.86 -13.62
C TYR A 552 1.90 -34.88 -12.14
N SER A 553 2.10 -33.76 -11.44
CA SER A 553 1.81 -33.61 -10.01
C SER A 553 1.28 -32.21 -9.69
N GLY A 554 0.58 -32.06 -8.58
CA GLY A 554 0.13 -30.76 -8.08
C GLY A 554 1.21 -30.01 -7.29
N GLY A 555 1.40 -28.72 -7.57
CA GLY A 555 2.34 -27.83 -6.88
C GLY A 555 1.69 -26.56 -6.30
N LEU A 556 2.34 -26.00 -5.28
CA LEU A 556 1.97 -24.74 -4.62
C LEU A 556 2.84 -23.59 -5.17
N GLU A 557 2.51 -23.07 -6.36
CA GLU A 557 3.03 -21.77 -6.81
C GLU A 557 1.92 -20.71 -6.81
N LEU A 558 2.29 -19.46 -6.48
CA LEU A 558 1.37 -18.33 -6.34
C LEU A 558 0.79 -17.94 -7.72
N GLY A 559 -0.53 -18.07 -7.91
CA GLY A 559 -1.25 -17.36 -8.97
C GLY A 559 -2.15 -18.16 -9.94
N GLY A 560 -2.24 -19.49 -9.83
CA GLY A 560 -3.07 -20.31 -10.72
C GLY A 560 -4.42 -20.71 -10.13
N GLN A 561 -5.50 -20.62 -10.92
CA GLN A 561 -6.78 -21.26 -10.61
C GLN A 561 -6.61 -22.77 -10.66
N ALA A 562 -6.90 -23.44 -9.55
CA ALA A 562 -6.71 -24.87 -9.41
C ALA A 562 -7.87 -25.52 -8.66
N THR A 563 -8.70 -26.26 -9.39
CA THR A 563 -9.59 -27.28 -8.83
C THR A 563 -8.90 -28.62 -9.01
N SER A 564 -8.41 -29.23 -7.94
CA SER A 564 -7.77 -30.54 -7.98
C SER A 564 -8.61 -31.59 -7.24
N GLN A 565 -8.50 -32.86 -7.68
CA GLN A 565 -9.09 -34.01 -7.01
C GLN A 565 -8.30 -34.44 -5.75
N VAL A 566 -7.29 -33.65 -5.37
CA VAL A 566 -6.44 -33.88 -4.21
C VAL A 566 -7.12 -33.26 -2.99
N GLU A 567 -7.19 -34.01 -1.91
CA GLU A 567 -7.76 -33.54 -0.65
C GLU A 567 -6.74 -32.70 0.13
N GLN A 568 -7.24 -31.69 0.83
CA GLN A 568 -6.56 -30.91 1.86
C GLN A 568 -7.32 -31.15 3.17
N CYS A 569 -6.74 -32.00 4.01
CA CYS A 569 -7.30 -32.42 5.27
C CYS A 569 -6.98 -31.43 6.38
N VAL A 570 -7.89 -31.34 7.36
CA VAL A 570 -7.63 -30.66 8.62
C VAL A 570 -6.98 -31.67 9.56
N CYS A 571 -5.67 -31.55 9.75
CA CYS A 571 -4.90 -32.52 10.52
C CYS A 571 -4.91 -32.22 12.02
N PRO A 572 -5.18 -33.22 12.88
CA PRO A 572 -5.06 -33.06 14.33
C PRO A 572 -3.59 -32.93 14.74
N ALA A 573 -3.37 -32.49 15.99
CA ALA A 573 -2.03 -32.30 16.55
C ALA A 573 -1.17 -33.56 16.39
N GLY A 574 0.05 -33.37 15.87
CA GLY A 574 1.00 -34.44 15.59
C GLY A 574 1.04 -34.96 14.16
N TYR A 575 0.11 -34.54 13.30
CA TYR A 575 0.06 -34.92 11.88
C TYR A 575 0.19 -33.70 10.97
N THR A 576 0.77 -33.90 9.79
CA THR A 576 0.97 -32.87 8.77
C THR A 576 0.93 -33.47 7.37
N GLY A 577 0.91 -32.62 6.34
CA GLY A 577 0.72 -33.01 4.93
C GLY A 577 -0.71 -32.78 4.45
N LEU A 578 -0.94 -32.91 3.14
CA LEU A 578 -2.24 -32.66 2.51
C LEU A 578 -3.30 -33.67 2.97
N SER A 579 -2.90 -34.91 3.21
CA SER A 579 -3.75 -36.01 3.66
C SER A 579 -3.38 -36.50 5.06
N CYS A 580 -2.75 -35.66 5.90
CA CYS A 580 -2.24 -36.04 7.22
C CYS A 580 -1.33 -37.28 7.20
N GLU A 581 -0.62 -37.46 6.09
CA GLU A 581 0.17 -38.63 5.79
C GLU A 581 1.54 -38.63 6.50
N SER A 582 2.00 -37.46 6.94
CA SER A 582 3.28 -37.26 7.61
C SER A 582 3.07 -36.92 9.09
N CYS A 583 4.08 -37.17 9.92
CA CYS A 583 4.06 -36.67 11.29
C CYS A 583 4.52 -35.22 11.33
N ALA A 584 3.86 -34.41 12.13
CA ALA A 584 4.28 -33.05 12.40
C ALA A 584 5.65 -33.02 13.08
N PHE A 585 6.30 -31.85 13.06
CA PHE A 585 7.57 -31.64 13.73
C PHE A 585 7.48 -32.05 15.20
N GLY A 586 8.47 -32.81 15.70
CA GLY A 586 8.46 -33.33 17.06
C GLY A 586 7.62 -34.58 17.27
N TYR A 587 7.11 -35.22 16.22
CA TYR A 587 6.37 -36.47 16.32
C TYR A 587 7.03 -37.56 15.46
N LYS A 588 7.01 -38.80 15.97
CA LYS A 588 7.52 -39.97 15.25
C LYS A 588 6.39 -40.95 14.93
N ARG A 589 6.42 -41.50 13.72
CA ARG A 589 5.45 -42.51 13.26
C ARG A 589 5.81 -43.87 13.86
N ILE A 590 4.86 -44.47 14.57
CA ILE A 590 4.86 -45.89 14.94
C ILE A 590 3.82 -46.61 14.12
N TYR A 591 4.12 -47.84 13.71
CA TYR A 591 3.20 -48.68 12.97
C TYR A 591 2.61 -49.72 13.90
N GLU A 592 1.29 -49.68 14.11
CA GLU A 592 0.58 -50.72 14.86
C GLU A 592 0.01 -51.74 13.86
N ASN A 593 0.27 -53.03 14.12
CA ASN A 593 -0.34 -54.12 13.35
C ASN A 593 -1.80 -54.26 13.80
N THR A 594 -2.73 -53.81 12.96
CA THR A 594 -4.16 -54.05 13.18
C THR A 594 -4.55 -55.45 12.70
N THR A 595 -5.66 -55.98 13.23
CA THR A 595 -6.24 -57.28 12.87
C THR A 595 -6.63 -57.39 11.40
N ASP A 596 -6.77 -56.25 10.70
CA ASP A 596 -7.24 -56.18 9.31
C ASP A 596 -6.10 -56.05 8.29
N HIS A 597 -4.86 -56.42 8.68
CA HIS A 597 -3.65 -56.27 7.85
C HIS A 597 -3.37 -54.82 7.40
N ARG A 598 -3.94 -53.84 8.11
CA ARG A 598 -3.80 -52.43 7.80
C ARG A 598 -2.73 -51.82 8.69
N LEU A 599 -1.57 -51.52 8.12
CA LEU A 599 -0.48 -50.78 8.76
C LEU A 599 -0.93 -49.32 8.99
N LEU A 600 -1.63 -49.07 10.09
CA LEU A 600 -2.01 -47.72 10.53
C LEU A 600 -0.84 -47.11 11.28
N GLY A 601 -0.19 -46.12 10.68
CA GLY A 601 0.89 -45.39 11.31
C GLY A 601 0.35 -44.27 12.20
N LYS A 602 0.61 -44.34 13.50
CA LYS A 602 0.23 -43.32 14.50
C LYS A 602 1.43 -42.42 14.79
N CYS A 603 1.21 -41.11 14.78
CA CYS A 603 2.24 -40.14 15.16
C CYS A 603 2.19 -39.91 16.67
N ILE A 604 3.29 -40.20 17.36
CA ILE A 604 3.43 -39.97 18.80
C ILE A 604 4.47 -38.89 19.07
N PRO A 605 4.25 -38.03 20.07
CA PRO A 605 5.17 -36.93 20.38
C PRO A 605 6.51 -37.49 20.88
N CYS A 606 7.58 -36.93 20.35
CA CYS A 606 8.94 -37.16 20.83
C CYS A 606 9.16 -36.40 22.15
N PRO A 607 9.83 -37.00 23.14
CA PRO A 607 10.15 -36.35 24.42
C PRO A 607 11.36 -35.39 24.29
N CYS A 608 11.34 -34.54 23.26
CA CYS A 608 12.44 -33.64 22.86
C CYS A 608 12.14 -32.16 23.11
N ASN A 609 11.16 -31.90 23.98
CA ASN A 609 10.68 -30.56 24.30
C ASN A 609 10.37 -29.73 23.04
N GLY A 610 9.89 -30.31 21.94
CA GLY A 610 9.58 -29.58 20.71
C GLY A 610 10.78 -29.03 19.93
N HIS A 611 12.00 -29.54 20.19
CA HIS A 611 13.23 -29.05 19.56
C HIS A 611 13.94 -30.06 18.65
N SER A 612 13.39 -31.24 18.43
CA SER A 612 13.92 -32.21 17.46
C SER A 612 12.81 -32.76 16.57
N ASN A 613 13.09 -32.98 15.29
CA ASN A 613 12.14 -33.59 14.35
C ASN A 613 12.03 -35.13 14.50
N SER A 614 12.95 -35.73 15.25
CA SER A 614 13.06 -37.19 15.39
C SER A 614 13.59 -37.57 16.76
N CYS A 615 13.26 -38.79 17.16
CA CYS A 615 13.72 -39.36 18.43
C CYS A 615 13.75 -40.88 18.31
N ASP A 616 14.52 -41.53 19.18
CA ASP A 616 14.30 -42.93 19.49
C ASP A 616 13.27 -43.06 20.62
N LEU A 617 12.21 -43.83 20.35
CA LEU A 617 11.09 -44.00 21.28
C LEU A 617 11.42 -45.01 22.38
N GLN A 618 12.45 -45.84 22.20
CA GLN A 618 12.86 -46.80 23.21
C GLN A 618 13.79 -46.17 24.25
N SER A 619 14.84 -45.45 23.82
CA SER A 619 15.74 -44.73 24.72
C SER A 619 15.17 -43.39 25.20
N GLY A 620 14.28 -42.77 24.41
CA GLY A 620 13.80 -41.40 24.65
C GLY A 620 14.80 -40.33 24.22
N ASN A 621 15.87 -40.72 23.52
CA ASN A 621 16.90 -39.82 23.03
C ASN A 621 16.44 -39.12 21.75
N CYS A 622 16.72 -37.83 21.68
CA CYS A 622 16.43 -37.02 20.51
C CYS A 622 17.49 -37.22 19.43
N GLY A 623 17.08 -37.02 18.17
CA GLY A 623 18.03 -36.80 17.08
C GLY A 623 18.73 -35.45 17.21
N ASP A 624 18.88 -34.74 16.10
CA ASP A 624 19.54 -33.43 16.12
C ASP A 624 18.67 -32.38 16.82
N CYS A 625 19.18 -31.85 17.94
CA CYS A 625 18.56 -30.74 18.66
C CYS A 625 18.66 -29.44 17.84
N MET A 626 17.50 -28.93 17.42
CA MET A 626 17.31 -27.69 16.68
C MET A 626 17.01 -26.53 17.63
N HIS A 627 16.75 -25.34 17.08
CA HIS A 627 16.41 -24.13 17.85
C HIS A 627 17.48 -23.74 18.89
N ASN A 628 18.76 -24.00 18.59
CA ASN A 628 19.89 -23.73 19.47
C ASN A 628 19.78 -24.41 20.84
N THR A 629 19.28 -25.64 20.85
CA THR A 629 19.20 -26.49 22.06
C THR A 629 20.21 -27.64 22.00
N TYR A 630 20.49 -28.25 23.15
CA TYR A 630 21.34 -29.43 23.29
C TYR A 630 20.93 -30.27 24.52
N GLY A 631 21.45 -31.48 24.60
CA GLY A 631 21.10 -32.47 25.63
C GLY A 631 20.36 -33.67 25.02
N GLU A 632 20.22 -34.77 25.77
CA GLU A 632 19.56 -35.99 25.30
C GLU A 632 18.09 -35.76 24.95
N ARG A 633 17.47 -34.74 25.55
CA ARG A 633 16.08 -34.32 25.34
C ARG A 633 15.96 -32.88 24.84
N CYS A 634 17.06 -32.31 24.35
CA CYS A 634 17.12 -30.90 23.94
C CYS A 634 16.67 -29.93 25.05
N GLU A 635 17.00 -30.26 26.31
CA GLU A 635 16.50 -29.58 27.49
C GLU A 635 17.35 -28.39 27.96
N ARG A 636 18.36 -27.98 27.17
CA ARG A 636 19.28 -26.89 27.50
C ARG A 636 19.56 -26.02 26.28
N CYS A 637 19.74 -24.72 26.45
CA CYS A 637 20.20 -23.84 25.38
C CYS A 637 21.70 -23.99 25.12
N GLN A 638 22.11 -24.04 23.86
CA GLN A 638 23.52 -24.09 23.44
C GLN A 638 24.32 -22.90 24.00
N LEU A 639 25.65 -23.02 24.02
CA LEU A 639 26.54 -21.93 24.47
C LEU A 639 26.28 -20.65 23.66
N GLY A 640 26.21 -19.51 24.36
CA GLY A 640 25.87 -18.21 23.78
C GLY A 640 24.37 -17.95 23.61
N PHE A 641 23.51 -18.88 24.04
CA PHE A 641 22.06 -18.74 24.02
C PHE A 641 21.45 -18.85 25.41
N TYR A 642 20.36 -18.11 25.65
CA TYR A 642 19.63 -18.07 26.91
C TYR A 642 18.12 -18.21 26.70
N GLY A 643 17.41 -18.67 27.73
CA GLY A 643 15.96 -18.81 27.75
C GLY A 643 15.50 -20.14 28.34
N ASN A 644 14.26 -20.55 28.05
CA ASN A 644 13.65 -21.75 28.62
C ASN A 644 13.27 -22.77 27.54
N PRO A 645 14.14 -23.76 27.24
CA PRO A 645 13.94 -24.76 26.18
C PRO A 645 12.88 -25.84 26.51
N LEU A 646 12.14 -25.68 27.60
CA LEU A 646 11.05 -26.59 27.98
C LEU A 646 9.68 -26.11 27.48
N GLN A 647 9.59 -24.90 26.90
CA GLN A 647 8.34 -24.36 26.36
C GLN A 647 7.96 -25.01 25.01
N GLY A 648 8.96 -25.44 24.24
CA GLY A 648 8.83 -26.12 22.96
C GLY A 648 8.50 -25.23 21.79
N THR A 649 8.99 -23.98 21.80
CA THR A 649 8.89 -23.06 20.67
C THR A 649 10.25 -22.84 19.99
N PRO A 650 10.28 -22.51 18.68
CA PRO A 650 11.54 -22.21 17.99
C PRO A 650 12.37 -21.05 18.56
N HIS A 651 11.78 -20.23 19.43
CA HIS A 651 12.38 -19.01 19.97
C HIS A 651 12.74 -19.10 21.46
N ASP A 652 12.72 -20.31 22.02
CA ASP A 652 12.98 -20.55 23.44
C ASP A 652 14.42 -20.24 23.84
N CYS A 653 15.38 -20.39 22.91
CA CYS A 653 16.80 -20.09 23.11
C CYS A 653 17.24 -18.94 22.20
N LYS A 654 17.43 -17.77 22.79
CA LYS A 654 17.80 -16.53 22.11
C LYS A 654 19.30 -16.27 22.23
N ARG A 655 19.93 -15.71 21.18
CA ARG A 655 21.36 -15.37 21.21
C ARG A 655 21.59 -14.21 22.18
N CYS A 656 22.64 -14.31 22.97
CA CYS A 656 23.05 -13.25 23.90
C CYS A 656 23.83 -12.15 23.19
N ALA A 657 23.62 -10.92 23.65
CA ALA A 657 24.37 -9.74 23.26
C ALA A 657 25.18 -9.26 24.47
N CYS A 658 26.49 -9.47 24.44
CA CYS A 658 27.38 -9.18 25.56
C CYS A 658 28.46 -8.15 25.19
N PRO A 659 28.13 -6.88 24.90
CA PRO A 659 26.81 -6.24 24.98
C PRO A 659 26.05 -6.11 23.65
N LEU A 660 26.70 -6.34 22.51
CA LEU A 660 26.07 -6.30 21.19
C LEU A 660 26.02 -7.72 20.58
N PRO A 661 25.09 -8.00 19.64
CA PRO A 661 24.98 -9.31 19.00
C PRO A 661 26.11 -9.63 18.01
N GLU A 662 26.81 -8.62 17.51
CA GLU A 662 27.94 -8.74 16.58
C GLU A 662 29.20 -9.28 17.26
N ASP A 663 29.88 -10.22 16.63
CA ASP A 663 31.04 -10.91 17.21
C ASP A 663 32.20 -9.97 17.58
N SER A 664 32.28 -8.76 16.99
CA SER A 664 33.28 -7.74 17.36
C SER A 664 33.07 -7.14 18.75
N ASN A 665 31.84 -7.21 19.26
CA ASN A 665 31.38 -6.58 20.49
C ASN A 665 30.55 -7.55 21.35
N ASN A 666 30.66 -8.85 21.09
CA ASN A 666 30.09 -9.90 21.92
C ASN A 666 31.21 -10.55 22.72
N PHE A 667 31.57 -9.89 23.82
CA PHE A 667 32.78 -10.18 24.58
C PHE A 667 32.66 -11.44 25.45
N SER A 668 31.44 -11.93 25.72
CA SER A 668 31.22 -13.15 26.51
C SER A 668 30.65 -14.30 25.66
N PRO A 669 31.29 -15.48 25.63
CA PRO A 669 30.80 -16.65 24.88
C PRO A 669 29.61 -17.35 25.56
N SER A 670 29.28 -16.99 26.80
CA SER A 670 28.19 -17.61 27.57
C SER A 670 27.37 -16.61 28.37
N CYS A 671 26.15 -17.00 28.67
CA CYS A 671 25.15 -16.17 29.32
C CYS A 671 24.09 -17.05 29.98
N GLN A 672 23.42 -16.52 31.01
CA GLN A 672 22.40 -17.23 31.78
C GLN A 672 21.30 -16.25 32.21
N LEU A 673 20.09 -16.76 32.45
CA LEU A 673 18.99 -15.95 32.98
C LEU A 673 19.30 -15.44 34.39
N LYS A 674 18.99 -14.16 34.66
CA LYS A 674 19.34 -13.43 35.91
C LYS A 674 18.53 -13.86 37.13
N SER A 675 17.34 -14.44 36.96
CA SER A 675 16.55 -14.96 38.09
C SER A 675 15.60 -16.10 37.69
N TYR A 676 15.61 -17.16 38.50
CA TYR A 676 14.51 -18.12 38.63
C TYR A 676 13.64 -17.68 39.82
N ASN A 677 12.56 -16.95 39.57
CA ASN A 677 11.56 -16.67 40.60
C ASN A 677 10.31 -17.55 40.42
N TYR A 678 9.98 -18.29 41.47
CA TYR A 678 8.82 -19.18 41.62
C TYR A 678 7.45 -18.43 41.67
N MET A 679 7.39 -17.15 41.27
CA MET A 679 6.18 -16.31 41.34
C MET A 679 5.60 -15.88 39.99
N ASP A 680 6.24 -16.24 38.86
CA ASP A 680 5.69 -15.97 37.51
C ASP A 680 4.66 -17.04 37.05
N LEU A 681 4.17 -17.87 37.98
CA LEU A 681 3.16 -18.92 37.77
C LEU A 681 1.71 -18.40 37.77
N ASN A 682 1.48 -17.13 37.48
CA ASN A 682 0.11 -16.60 37.36
C ASN A 682 -0.28 -16.47 35.87
N PRO A 683 -1.21 -17.28 35.35
CA PRO A 683 -1.58 -17.29 33.94
C PRO A 683 -2.49 -16.11 33.54
N GLN A 684 -2.49 -15.02 34.31
CA GLN A 684 -3.42 -13.91 34.18
C GLN A 684 -2.75 -12.58 33.79
N PHE A 685 -1.43 -12.55 33.63
CA PHE A 685 -0.71 -11.42 33.06
C PHE A 685 0.23 -11.90 31.95
N GLU A 686 0.17 -11.17 30.84
CA GLU A 686 0.80 -11.46 29.56
C GLU A 686 2.33 -11.54 29.64
N LEU A 687 2.89 -12.26 28.67
CA LEU A 687 4.31 -12.48 28.38
C LEU A 687 5.23 -11.31 28.78
N ILE A 688 6.16 -11.57 29.71
CA ILE A 688 7.32 -10.70 29.89
C ILE A 688 8.27 -10.96 28.72
N GLU A 689 8.19 -10.13 27.67
CA GLU A 689 9.03 -10.21 26.45
C GLU A 689 10.55 -10.08 26.71
N HIS A 690 10.96 -9.74 27.93
CA HIS A 690 12.33 -9.36 28.26
C HIS A 690 12.83 -10.18 29.45
N ALA A 691 13.09 -11.46 29.23
CA ALA A 691 13.81 -12.27 30.21
C ALA A 691 15.23 -11.69 30.36
N GLU A 692 15.53 -11.13 31.53
CA GLU A 692 16.82 -10.49 31.83
C GLU A 692 17.90 -11.59 31.96
N TYR A 693 19.04 -11.40 31.31
CA TYR A 693 20.15 -12.35 31.32
C TYR A 693 21.46 -11.66 31.70
N ILE A 694 22.42 -12.44 32.19
CA ILE A 694 23.75 -12.00 32.55
C ILE A 694 24.76 -12.79 31.73
N CYS A 695 25.74 -12.09 31.18
CA CYS A 695 26.91 -12.64 30.53
C CYS A 695 27.88 -13.16 31.59
N THR A 696 28.21 -14.45 31.54
CA THR A 696 28.89 -15.12 32.66
C THR A 696 30.40 -15.19 32.53
N GLN A 697 30.95 -14.79 31.38
CA GLN A 697 32.38 -14.86 31.05
C GLN A 697 32.86 -13.57 30.39
N CYS A 698 32.65 -12.42 31.04
CA CYS A 698 33.25 -11.17 30.59
C CYS A 698 34.79 -11.25 30.64
N PRO A 699 35.51 -10.86 29.57
CA PRO A 699 36.96 -10.86 29.53
C PRO A 699 37.53 -9.75 30.42
N GLU A 700 38.82 -9.83 30.71
CA GLU A 700 39.52 -8.85 31.56
C GLU A 700 39.35 -7.42 31.02
N GLY A 701 39.02 -6.47 31.91
CA GLY A 701 38.77 -5.08 31.56
C GLY A 701 37.32 -4.75 31.22
N TYR A 702 36.40 -5.71 31.30
CA TYR A 702 34.97 -5.52 31.07
C TYR A 702 34.14 -5.93 32.28
N THR A 703 33.11 -5.15 32.60
CA THR A 703 32.22 -5.34 33.74
C THR A 703 30.77 -4.98 33.39
N GLY A 704 29.85 -5.27 34.31
CA GLY A 704 28.40 -5.16 34.12
C GLY A 704 27.74 -6.44 33.59
N ASP A 705 26.41 -6.52 33.71
CA ASP A 705 25.61 -7.72 33.38
C ASP A 705 25.77 -8.18 31.91
N HIS A 706 26.16 -7.29 31.01
CA HIS A 706 26.35 -7.55 29.59
C HIS A 706 27.76 -7.22 29.11
N CYS A 707 28.76 -7.13 30.00
CA CYS A 707 30.12 -6.68 29.66
C CYS A 707 30.13 -5.29 28.97
N GLN A 708 29.17 -4.44 29.33
CA GLN A 708 28.91 -3.15 28.66
C GLN A 708 29.74 -1.99 29.19
N VAL A 709 30.41 -2.17 30.33
CA VAL A 709 31.18 -1.13 31.01
C VAL A 709 32.65 -1.56 31.04
N CYS A 710 33.58 -0.62 30.86
CA CYS A 710 34.99 -0.91 31.12
C CYS A 710 35.25 -0.97 32.63
N ASP A 711 35.99 -2.00 33.03
CA ASP A 711 36.37 -2.21 34.42
C ASP A 711 37.43 -1.19 34.88
N ASP A 712 37.68 -1.14 36.18
CA ASP A 712 38.63 -0.19 36.76
C ASP A 712 40.03 -0.31 36.13
N GLY A 713 40.60 0.81 35.69
CA GLY A 713 41.88 0.84 34.97
C GLY A 713 41.77 0.55 33.47
N TYR A 714 40.55 0.54 32.91
CA TYR A 714 40.29 0.46 31.48
C TYR A 714 39.37 1.61 31.00
N TYR A 715 39.47 1.97 29.72
CA TYR A 715 38.66 3.00 29.08
C TYR A 715 38.22 2.59 27.66
N GLY A 716 37.12 3.17 27.19
CA GLY A 716 36.52 2.89 25.88
C GLY A 716 35.00 2.79 25.95
N ASN A 717 34.38 2.50 24.81
CA ASN A 717 32.92 2.31 24.73
C ASN A 717 32.57 0.95 24.07
N PRO A 718 32.33 -0.12 24.86
CA PRO A 718 31.94 -1.44 24.36
C PRO A 718 30.62 -1.48 23.58
N LEU A 719 29.76 -0.47 23.73
CA LEU A 719 28.47 -0.35 23.06
C LEU A 719 28.57 0.20 21.63
N GLU A 720 29.76 0.61 21.18
CA GLU A 720 30.01 1.05 19.82
C GLU A 720 30.70 -0.06 19.01
N LEU A 721 30.15 -0.35 17.83
CA LEU A 721 30.68 -1.36 16.92
C LEU A 721 32.17 -1.13 16.62
N GLY A 722 33.00 -2.13 16.91
CA GLY A 722 34.45 -2.13 16.72
C GLY A 722 35.26 -1.49 17.85
N ASN A 723 34.61 -0.88 18.85
CA ASN A 723 35.29 -0.35 20.04
C ASN A 723 35.39 -1.39 21.16
N SER A 724 36.47 -1.30 21.95
CA SER A 724 36.84 -2.26 22.99
C SER A 724 37.38 -1.52 24.21
N CYS A 725 37.38 -2.16 25.39
CA CYS A 725 38.04 -1.61 26.56
C CYS A 725 39.55 -1.75 26.42
N ARG A 726 40.28 -0.66 26.63
CA ARG A 726 41.74 -0.58 26.58
C ARG A 726 42.27 -0.17 27.94
N ARG A 727 43.42 -0.72 28.32
CA ARG A 727 44.04 -0.43 29.61
C ARG A 727 44.50 1.03 29.69
N CYS A 728 44.30 1.67 30.84
CA CYS A 728 44.79 3.02 31.12
C CYS A 728 46.33 3.05 31.13
N GLU A 729 46.91 4.02 30.44
CA GLU A 729 48.35 4.30 30.43
C GLU A 729 48.68 5.39 31.47
N CYS A 730 48.49 5.07 32.76
CA CYS A 730 48.65 5.99 33.89
C CYS A 730 49.51 5.41 35.03
N ASP A 731 50.45 4.51 34.72
CA ASP A 731 51.30 3.80 35.70
C ASP A 731 50.52 3.20 36.88
N GLY A 732 49.37 2.60 36.59
CA GLY A 732 48.47 1.98 37.58
C GLY A 732 47.46 2.92 38.23
N GLY A 733 47.45 4.21 37.87
CA GLY A 733 46.45 5.19 38.30
C GLY A 733 45.13 5.14 37.51
N PRO A 734 44.03 5.71 38.06
CA PRO A 734 42.74 5.75 37.38
C PRO A 734 42.73 6.75 36.23
N CYS A 735 42.20 6.33 35.08
CA CYS A 735 41.95 7.20 33.94
C CYS A 735 40.45 7.42 33.70
N ASN A 736 40.12 8.43 32.90
CA ASN A 736 38.75 8.71 32.52
C ASN A 736 38.22 7.60 31.58
N ILE A 737 37.07 7.02 31.95
CA ILE A 737 36.46 5.85 31.30
C ILE A 737 36.16 6.01 29.81
N THR A 738 36.05 7.24 29.29
CA THR A 738 35.70 7.50 27.88
C THR A 738 36.91 7.83 27.01
N ASN A 739 37.84 8.64 27.49
CA ASN A 739 38.94 9.16 26.68
C ASN A 739 40.34 8.73 27.13
N GLY A 740 40.46 8.00 28.25
CA GLY A 740 41.72 7.45 28.72
C GLY A 740 42.66 8.45 29.40
N ALA A 741 42.25 9.70 29.60
CA ALA A 741 43.09 10.72 30.24
C ALA A 741 43.25 10.43 31.75
N CYS A 742 44.48 10.48 32.25
CA CYS A 742 44.76 10.23 33.66
C CYS A 742 44.10 11.28 34.55
N ILE A 743 43.33 10.83 35.55
CA ILE A 743 42.60 11.74 36.46
C ILE A 743 43.56 12.32 37.49
N THR A 744 44.51 11.52 37.96
CA THR A 744 45.48 11.91 38.98
C THR A 744 46.89 11.58 38.52
N CYS A 745 47.72 12.60 38.37
CA CYS A 745 49.15 12.45 38.09
C CYS A 745 49.97 12.55 39.38
N HIS A 746 50.60 11.45 39.75
CA HIS A 746 51.49 11.36 40.91
C HIS A 746 52.92 11.79 40.53
N GLY A 747 53.72 12.24 41.50
CA GLY A 747 55.12 12.62 41.23
C GLY A 747 55.31 14.00 40.56
N ASN A 748 54.42 14.96 40.83
CA ASN A 748 54.51 16.33 40.27
C ASN A 748 54.58 16.37 38.73
N THR A 749 53.90 15.43 38.07
CA THR A 749 53.73 15.36 36.62
C THR A 749 52.38 15.92 36.16
N GLU A 750 52.29 16.30 34.89
CA GLU A 750 51.10 16.73 34.19
C GLU A 750 51.10 16.13 32.77
N GLY A 751 50.06 16.36 31.98
CA GLY A 751 49.87 15.71 30.67
C GLY A 751 48.71 14.73 30.67
N TRP A 752 48.34 14.23 29.48
CA TRP A 752 47.22 13.29 29.32
C TRP A 752 47.54 11.90 29.90
N HIS A 753 48.82 11.55 29.89
CA HIS A 753 49.39 10.30 30.41
C HIS A 753 50.39 10.57 31.54
N CYS A 754 50.32 11.75 32.17
CA CYS A 754 51.28 12.20 33.17
C CYS A 754 52.74 12.19 32.67
N GLU A 755 52.92 12.45 31.37
CA GLU A 755 54.17 12.22 30.65
C GLU A 755 55.19 13.36 30.75
N ARG A 756 54.89 14.44 31.49
CA ARG A 756 55.77 15.60 31.64
C ARG A 756 55.76 16.15 33.06
N CYS A 757 56.81 16.85 33.47
CA CYS A 757 56.84 17.53 34.76
C CYS A 757 55.92 18.77 34.79
N LYS A 758 55.27 19.00 35.93
CA LYS A 758 54.51 20.23 36.19
C LYS A 758 55.41 21.44 36.05
N ARG A 759 54.83 22.57 35.62
CA ARG A 759 55.54 23.85 35.56
C ARG A 759 56.23 24.18 36.89
N GLY A 760 57.54 24.48 36.85
CA GLY A 760 58.36 24.75 38.04
C GLY A 760 58.94 23.49 38.70
N TYR A 761 58.82 22.33 38.03
CA TYR A 761 59.44 21.06 38.39
C TYR A 761 60.20 20.50 37.19
N TRP A 762 61.22 19.67 37.43
CA TRP A 762 62.08 19.06 36.41
C TRP A 762 62.49 17.65 36.82
N GLY A 763 62.93 16.83 35.86
CA GLY A 763 63.38 15.45 36.08
C GLY A 763 62.71 14.44 35.16
N ASP A 764 62.77 13.16 35.53
CA ASP A 764 62.13 12.07 34.79
C ASP A 764 60.66 11.90 35.24
N PRO A 765 59.67 12.14 34.34
CA PRO A 765 58.26 11.97 34.66
C PRO A 765 57.87 10.56 35.15
N ALA A 766 58.60 9.51 34.75
CA ALA A 766 58.33 8.13 35.17
C ALA A 766 58.78 7.84 36.61
N VAL A 767 59.71 8.61 37.14
CA VAL A 767 60.24 8.46 38.51
C VAL A 767 59.63 9.51 39.46
N GLY A 768 59.34 10.71 38.94
CA GLY A 768 58.79 11.84 39.67
C GLY A 768 59.67 13.08 39.53
N CYS A 769 59.02 14.24 39.49
CA CYS A 769 59.66 15.53 39.22
C CYS A 769 59.97 16.31 40.49
N GLU A 770 61.15 16.91 40.53
CA GLU A 770 61.64 17.72 41.63
C GLU A 770 61.42 19.21 41.37
N PRO A 771 61.09 20.02 42.40
CA PRO A 771 60.95 21.47 42.25
C PRO A 771 62.26 22.16 41.83
N CYS A 772 62.16 23.14 40.92
CA CYS A 772 63.32 23.86 40.38
C CYS A 772 64.19 24.56 41.44
N HIS A 773 63.56 25.14 42.48
CA HIS A 773 64.25 25.88 43.54
C HIS A 773 65.25 26.95 43.04
N CYS A 774 64.90 27.71 42.01
CA CYS A 774 65.71 28.83 41.53
C CYS A 774 65.90 29.90 42.61
N TYR A 775 67.12 30.44 42.73
CA TYR A 775 67.43 31.50 43.68
C TYR A 775 66.74 32.80 43.27
N ALA A 776 65.78 33.27 44.06
CA ALA A 776 64.87 34.35 43.68
C ALA A 776 65.58 35.67 43.31
N GLU A 777 66.69 36.00 43.97
CA GLU A 777 67.47 37.21 43.68
C GLU A 777 68.43 37.04 42.49
N GLY A 778 68.84 35.81 42.18
CA GLY A 778 69.80 35.49 41.11
C GLY A 778 69.16 34.98 39.81
N SER A 779 67.85 34.72 39.78
CA SER A 779 67.12 34.20 38.62
C SER A 779 66.06 35.17 38.11
N GLU A 780 65.75 35.14 36.82
CA GLU A 780 64.70 35.97 36.21
C GLU A 780 63.30 35.51 36.61
N SER A 781 63.13 34.21 36.89
CA SER A 781 61.88 33.62 37.36
C SER A 781 62.14 32.35 38.18
N GLY A 782 61.14 31.90 38.93
CA GLY A 782 61.18 30.60 39.63
C GLY A 782 61.04 29.36 38.71
N LEU A 783 61.12 29.54 37.38
CA LEU A 783 60.99 28.47 36.40
C LEU A 783 62.37 28.01 35.95
N CYS A 784 62.50 26.69 35.75
CA CYS A 784 63.66 26.06 35.15
C CYS A 784 63.24 25.22 33.93
N ASP A 785 64.21 24.81 33.13
CA ASP A 785 63.99 23.80 32.09
C ASP A 785 63.55 22.47 32.71
N SER A 786 62.49 21.87 32.15
CA SER A 786 61.87 20.67 32.71
C SER A 786 62.73 19.40 32.59
N THR A 787 63.78 19.42 31.76
CA THR A 787 64.64 18.25 31.50
C THR A 787 65.94 18.30 32.30
N ASP A 788 66.60 19.46 32.37
CA ASP A 788 67.91 19.60 33.01
C ASP A 788 67.90 20.47 34.28
N GLY A 789 66.77 21.08 34.61
CA GLY A 789 66.61 21.88 35.83
C GLY A 789 67.32 23.23 35.82
N GLN A 790 67.87 23.67 34.68
CA GLN A 790 68.59 24.93 34.59
C GLN A 790 67.62 26.13 34.73
N CYS A 791 67.85 26.93 35.76
CA CYS A 791 67.15 28.20 35.97
C CYS A 791 67.74 29.29 35.06
N LEU A 792 66.89 30.25 34.66
CA LEU A 792 67.35 31.40 33.87
C LEU A 792 68.04 32.43 34.79
N CYS A 793 69.38 32.45 34.79
CA CYS A 793 70.17 33.30 35.68
C CYS A 793 70.24 34.75 35.20
N ARG A 794 70.15 35.67 36.16
CA ARG A 794 70.41 37.11 35.95
C ARG A 794 71.90 37.33 35.68
N PRO A 795 72.28 38.45 35.03
CA PRO A 795 73.69 38.77 34.82
C PRO A 795 74.48 38.70 36.13
N ARG A 796 75.70 38.11 36.09
CA ARG A 796 76.63 37.89 37.21
C ARG A 796 76.29 36.71 38.14
N PHE A 797 75.16 36.04 37.94
CA PHE A 797 74.80 34.82 38.66
C PHE A 797 74.97 33.60 37.74
N ALA A 798 75.38 32.48 38.32
CA ALA A 798 75.64 31.23 37.64
C ALA A 798 75.20 30.03 38.50
N GLY A 799 75.38 28.82 37.95
CA GLY A 799 74.94 27.56 38.54
C GLY A 799 73.52 27.17 38.12
N GLN A 800 73.16 25.90 38.31
CA GLN A 800 71.86 25.34 37.90
C GLN A 800 70.68 26.09 38.53
N LYS A 801 70.82 26.56 39.77
CA LYS A 801 69.80 27.31 40.52
C LYS A 801 70.06 28.81 40.58
N CYS A 802 71.08 29.32 39.89
CA CYS A 802 71.49 30.73 39.91
C CYS A 802 71.86 31.25 41.32
N ASN A 803 72.30 30.35 42.19
CA ASN A 803 72.68 30.63 43.59
C ASN A 803 74.20 30.79 43.76
N GLU A 804 74.95 30.81 42.67
CA GLU A 804 76.38 31.01 42.64
C GLU A 804 76.69 32.29 41.85
N CYS A 805 77.85 32.86 42.09
CA CYS A 805 78.32 33.98 41.28
C CYS A 805 79.01 33.46 40.03
N ASP A 806 78.79 34.15 38.92
CA ASP A 806 79.52 33.89 37.69
C ASP A 806 81.03 34.17 37.88
N VAL A 807 81.86 33.57 37.03
CA VAL A 807 83.31 33.73 37.11
C VAL A 807 83.66 35.22 37.02
N GLY A 808 84.45 35.73 37.95
CA GLY A 808 84.72 37.17 38.05
C GLY A 808 84.00 37.89 39.19
N TYR A 809 83.06 37.22 39.86
CA TYR A 809 82.18 37.80 40.88
C TYR A 809 82.16 36.96 42.17
N ALA A 810 81.91 37.60 43.31
CA ALA A 810 81.85 36.96 44.62
C ALA A 810 80.79 37.60 45.53
N HIS A 811 80.46 36.92 46.63
CA HIS A 811 79.44 37.31 47.61
C HIS A 811 78.02 37.31 47.02
N VAL A 812 77.41 36.13 46.93
CA VAL A 812 76.03 35.93 46.46
C VAL A 812 75.05 36.78 47.27
N GLU A 813 75.25 36.86 48.59
CA GLU A 813 74.47 37.68 49.52
C GLU A 813 74.59 39.19 49.30
N ARG A 814 75.57 39.62 48.51
CA ARG A 814 75.79 41.02 48.11
C ARG A 814 75.58 41.22 46.61
N GLN A 815 74.76 40.39 45.98
CA GLN A 815 74.43 40.45 44.56
C GLN A 815 75.64 40.29 43.63
N CYS A 816 76.52 39.34 43.95
CA CYS A 816 77.66 38.96 43.11
C CYS A 816 78.47 40.17 42.66
N VAL A 817 79.15 40.79 43.62
CA VAL A 817 80.03 41.93 43.37
C VAL A 817 81.28 41.48 42.62
N PRO A 818 81.80 42.29 41.69
CA PRO A 818 83.00 41.93 40.95
C PRO A 818 84.20 41.82 41.90
N CYS A 819 85.03 40.79 41.71
CA CYS A 819 86.19 40.50 42.54
C CYS A 819 87.16 41.69 42.61
N ASN A 820 87.34 42.41 41.48
CA ASN A 820 88.28 43.52 41.34
C ASN A 820 89.68 43.18 41.90
N CYS A 821 90.21 42.02 41.50
CA CYS A 821 91.57 41.62 41.82
C CYS A 821 92.58 42.60 41.22
N ASP A 822 93.59 42.97 42.00
CA ASP A 822 94.63 43.88 41.56
C ASP A 822 95.43 43.27 40.40
N ALA A 823 95.59 44.02 39.31
CA ALA A 823 96.23 43.52 38.10
C ALA A 823 97.72 43.19 38.27
N LEU A 824 98.39 43.85 39.22
CA LEU A 824 99.82 43.64 39.48
C LEU A 824 100.02 42.44 40.42
N GLY A 825 99.20 42.35 41.46
CA GLY A 825 99.36 41.36 42.52
C GLY A 825 98.60 40.03 42.34
N ALA A 826 97.59 39.95 41.48
CA ALA A 826 96.83 38.72 41.24
C ALA A 826 97.51 37.79 40.23
N ALA A 827 97.50 36.48 40.49
CA ALA A 827 98.03 35.45 39.59
C ALA A 827 97.12 35.23 38.37
N VAL A 828 95.80 35.39 38.54
CA VAL A 828 94.80 35.33 37.45
C VAL A 828 93.83 36.49 37.64
N LEU A 829 93.76 37.38 36.63
CA LEU A 829 92.91 38.57 36.69
C LEU A 829 91.44 38.19 36.80
N GLY A 830 90.72 38.78 37.76
CA GLY A 830 89.29 38.57 37.96
C GLY A 830 88.90 37.24 38.61
N ASN A 831 89.79 36.25 38.71
CA ASN A 831 89.47 34.99 39.37
C ASN A 831 89.61 35.13 40.90
N CYS A 832 88.49 35.08 41.60
CA CYS A 832 88.47 35.07 43.06
C CYS A 832 87.53 34.00 43.59
N ASN A 833 87.73 33.61 44.84
CA ASN A 833 86.85 32.68 45.52
C ASN A 833 85.43 33.26 45.62
N ALA A 834 84.43 32.57 45.04
CA ALA A 834 83.06 33.06 44.90
C ALA A 834 82.35 33.42 46.22
N THR A 835 82.78 32.86 47.36
CA THR A 835 82.19 33.15 48.68
C THR A 835 82.95 34.21 49.46
N THR A 836 84.28 34.20 49.37
CA THR A 836 85.14 35.07 50.21
C THR A 836 85.65 36.31 49.48
N GLY A 837 85.55 36.35 48.16
CA GLY A 837 86.13 37.42 47.34
C GLY A 837 87.66 37.37 47.27
N GLN A 838 88.30 36.37 47.88
CA GLN A 838 89.75 36.26 47.92
C GLN A 838 90.31 35.94 46.53
N CYS A 839 91.03 36.89 45.96
CA CYS A 839 91.78 36.72 44.73
C CYS A 839 92.97 35.80 44.96
N ILE A 840 93.36 35.08 43.90
CA ILE A 840 94.56 34.24 43.91
C ILE A 840 95.77 35.17 43.77
N CYS A 841 96.54 35.37 44.84
CA CYS A 841 97.67 36.29 44.86
C CYS A 841 98.96 35.63 44.37
N LYS A 842 99.82 36.41 43.72
CA LYS A 842 101.20 36.01 43.40
C LYS A 842 102.02 35.86 44.68
N VAL A 843 103.14 35.13 44.60
CA VAL A 843 104.04 34.90 45.73
C VAL A 843 104.57 36.25 46.25
N GLY A 844 104.49 36.44 47.57
CA GLY A 844 104.90 37.69 48.24
C GLY A 844 103.81 38.77 48.34
N VAL A 845 102.60 38.53 47.82
CA VAL A 845 101.45 39.45 47.88
C VAL A 845 100.35 38.88 48.79
N MET A 846 99.67 39.75 49.53
CA MET A 846 98.58 39.45 50.43
C MET A 846 97.40 40.42 50.30
N GLY A 847 96.35 40.17 51.09
CA GLY A 847 95.10 40.91 51.06
C GLY A 847 94.05 40.29 50.13
N VAL A 848 92.78 40.63 50.35
CA VAL A 848 91.64 40.01 49.65
C VAL A 848 91.67 40.26 48.14
N LYS A 849 92.18 41.42 47.73
CA LYS A 849 92.33 41.81 46.32
C LYS A 849 93.75 41.66 45.79
N CYS A 850 94.67 41.10 46.58
CA CYS A 850 96.09 41.02 46.24
C CYS A 850 96.74 42.39 46.00
N SER A 851 96.40 43.38 46.81
CA SER A 851 96.85 44.77 46.68
C SER A 851 97.85 45.19 47.76
N GLU A 852 98.29 44.28 48.64
CA GLU A 852 99.25 44.55 49.71
C GLU A 852 100.42 43.53 49.67
N CYS A 853 101.66 43.92 50.03
CA CYS A 853 102.78 42.96 50.12
C CYS A 853 102.74 42.19 51.44
N LEU A 854 103.16 40.91 51.43
CA LEU A 854 103.27 40.07 52.63
C LEU A 854 104.33 40.62 53.59
N ASP A 855 104.12 40.49 54.91
CA ASP A 855 105.09 40.95 55.93
C ASP A 855 106.52 40.45 55.64
N GLY A 856 107.48 41.37 55.55
CA GLY A 856 108.86 41.10 55.16
C GLY A 856 109.17 41.29 53.67
N TYR A 857 108.15 41.63 52.86
CA TYR A 857 108.27 41.95 51.45
C TYR A 857 107.85 43.40 51.16
N PHE A 858 108.54 44.11 50.24
CA PHE A 858 108.22 45.51 49.90
C PHE A 858 108.35 45.81 48.39
N GLY A 859 107.72 46.90 47.95
CA GLY A 859 107.76 47.40 46.57
C GLY A 859 106.95 46.54 45.61
N MET A 860 105.64 46.82 45.46
CA MET A 860 104.87 46.30 44.32
C MET A 860 105.42 46.93 43.06
N ASN A 861 106.37 46.24 42.43
CA ASN A 861 107.12 46.82 41.34
C ASN A 861 106.24 46.90 40.09
N VAL A 862 105.91 48.14 39.72
CA VAL A 862 105.54 48.48 38.35
C VAL A 862 106.86 48.51 37.58
N ASN A 863 107.19 47.45 36.86
CA ASN A 863 108.32 47.51 35.94
C ASN A 863 108.07 48.68 34.98
N ALA A 864 108.95 49.68 35.04
CA ALA A 864 108.88 50.94 34.31
C ALA A 864 109.09 50.80 32.79
N GLU A 865 108.89 49.61 32.23
CA GLU A 865 108.93 49.31 30.79
C GLU A 865 107.58 48.81 30.23
N GLN A 866 106.51 48.70 31.04
CA GLN A 866 105.17 48.31 30.54
C GLN A 866 104.14 49.46 30.56
N LEU A 867 104.61 50.70 30.43
CA LEU A 867 103.78 51.91 30.40
C LEU A 867 103.68 52.57 29.01
N GLU A 868 103.99 51.82 27.93
CA GLU A 868 103.88 52.32 26.54
C GLU A 868 102.95 51.53 25.59
N ASP A 869 102.22 50.50 26.03
CA ASP A 869 101.29 49.76 25.14
C ASP A 869 99.79 50.08 25.34
N LEU A 870 99.47 51.18 26.04
CA LEU A 870 98.11 51.70 26.19
C LEU A 870 97.79 52.84 25.19
N ALA A 871 98.24 52.70 23.93
CA ALA A 871 97.89 53.63 22.86
C ALA A 871 97.86 53.02 21.44
N ALA A 872 97.21 51.86 21.25
CA ALA A 872 96.84 51.41 19.89
C ALA A 872 95.61 50.49 19.86
N LEU A 873 94.45 50.97 20.30
CA LEU A 873 93.16 50.46 19.82
C LEU A 873 92.78 51.22 18.55
N ARG A 874 92.87 50.57 17.37
CA ARG A 874 91.93 50.77 16.25
C ARG A 874 92.08 49.72 15.12
N LEU A 875 91.02 48.89 15.04
CA LEU A 875 90.44 48.23 13.85
C LEU A 875 91.11 46.98 13.24
N ALA A 876 90.41 45.85 13.41
CA ALA A 876 89.84 44.99 12.37
C ALA A 876 90.15 43.48 12.53
N GLU A 877 89.06 42.73 12.67
CA GLU A 877 88.73 41.40 12.13
C GLU A 877 89.75 40.24 12.08
N ASN A 878 89.27 39.13 12.66
CA ASN A 878 89.39 37.72 12.26
C ASN A 878 90.72 36.97 12.38
N ASP A 879 90.59 35.85 13.11
CA ASP A 879 91.14 34.51 12.93
C ASP A 879 92.61 34.32 12.58
N GLY A 880 93.26 33.50 13.41
CA GLY A 880 94.33 32.60 12.99
C GLY A 880 95.48 32.52 13.98
N ASP A 881 95.62 31.33 14.58
CA ASP A 881 96.83 30.62 15.06
C ASP A 881 98.07 31.43 15.46
N TRP A 882 98.68 31.12 16.61
CA TRP A 882 99.91 30.32 16.72
C TRP A 882 100.32 30.15 18.19
N GLU A 883 101.08 29.07 18.38
CA GLU A 883 101.55 28.44 19.61
C GLU A 883 102.88 29.00 20.17
N LEU A 884 103.14 28.68 21.45
CA LEU A 884 104.40 28.69 22.21
C LEU A 884 104.91 30.10 22.60
N ILE A 885 105.40 30.36 23.81
CA ILE A 885 106.58 29.74 24.45
C ILE A 885 106.48 29.91 25.98
N ASN A 886 107.03 28.92 26.68
CA ASN A 886 107.39 28.93 28.10
C ASN A 886 108.01 30.25 28.56
N GLU A 887 107.61 30.74 29.72
CA GLU A 887 108.58 31.29 30.68
C GLU A 887 108.04 31.05 32.09
N ASN A 888 108.63 30.04 32.73
CA ASN A 888 108.74 29.99 34.18
C ASN A 888 109.45 31.27 34.60
N ASP A 889 108.70 32.20 35.16
CA ASP A 889 109.29 33.17 36.07
C ASP A 889 108.35 33.28 37.27
N GLU A 890 108.82 32.77 38.41
CA GLU A 890 108.23 33.07 39.70
C GLU A 890 108.39 34.58 39.90
N THR A 891 107.44 35.35 39.36
CA THR A 891 107.39 36.79 39.57
C THR A 891 107.04 37.03 41.04
N VAL A 892 108.08 37.14 41.87
CA VAL A 892 107.96 37.62 43.23
C VAL A 892 107.55 39.09 43.10
N ALA A 893 106.30 39.43 43.40
CA ALA A 893 105.82 40.80 43.20
C ALA A 893 106.33 41.78 44.29
N CYS A 894 107.01 41.25 45.31
CA CYS A 894 107.58 42.01 46.41
C CYS A 894 108.97 41.39 46.78
N GLU A 895 109.96 42.15 47.22
CA GLU A 895 111.35 41.65 47.47
C GLU A 895 111.67 41.38 48.97
N VAL A 896 112.57 40.43 49.28
CA VAL A 896 112.90 39.92 50.64
C VAL A 896 114.15 40.57 51.27
N TRP A 897 114.12 40.85 52.59
CA TRP A 897 115.26 41.37 53.39
C TRP A 897 116.41 40.35 53.62
N GLN A 898 117.68 40.77 53.46
CA GLN A 898 118.88 40.04 53.93
C GLN A 898 119.76 40.93 54.85
N PRO A 899 120.21 40.46 56.04
CA PRO A 899 121.15 41.21 56.90
C PRO A 899 122.63 40.88 56.59
N LEU A 900 123.46 41.91 56.41
CA LEU A 900 124.92 41.81 56.20
C LEU A 900 125.69 41.62 57.52
N GLY A 901 126.61 40.66 57.52
CA GLY A 901 127.49 40.31 58.65
C GLY A 901 128.63 41.31 58.92
N SER A 902 129.13 41.24 60.16
CA SER A 902 130.16 42.08 60.81
C SER A 902 131.60 41.89 60.31
N SER A 903 132.38 42.98 60.32
CA SER A 903 133.85 42.96 60.50
C SER A 903 134.31 44.11 61.40
N GLY A 904 135.04 43.81 62.48
CA GLY A 904 135.69 44.79 63.38
C GLY A 904 135.40 44.55 64.85
#